data_AF-A0A142WUB7-F1
#
_entry.id   AF-A0A142WUB7-F1
#
_cell.length_a   1.000
_cell.length_b   1.000
_cell.length_c   1.000
_cell.angle_alpha   90.00
_cell.angle_beta   90.00
_cell.angle_gamma   90.00
#
_symmetry.space_group_name_H-M   'P 1'
#
loop_
_entity.id
_entity.type
_entity.pdbx_description
1 polymer ?
#
loop_
_entity_poly.entity_id
_entity_poly.type
_entity_poly.pdbx_seq_one_letter_code
_entity_poly.pdbx_strand_id
1 'polypeptide(L)'
;MTTVSETTDFAPRSLSSQHIGASYARFSSEHQKDTSIDDQQRVCRDRAERDGVLIDPRFEFSDRAVSGTVLVREGLDALRAAARDRKFSVLYVYSTSRLGRESTFTFELLKELVLDCKVRLVSASEGIDSSHECWYDMSVFTGLQHERYVKDLSNHVRRGQEGTVLQGFSIGDLCYGYESIPAPNGETVGRGRDAKPRKVYSVVRELANWVLQMFRWYGDEHRTLGWIVDELNRLKAPKYYRCSKESWNRDMVVRILRNEKYVGRWPWRLSKRVRSWKTGKVRQVAVPENERSQFTRELPELQIVDTELFDRVRDRLNKNSETFRKHRKSDGRLSGSPPRGQKRHLLDGLFVCKACRSRFAVLDHEKRFYICAGRHRNQCGCKARVPRELAESMIVDVVTNRLLKNATWQAAAHSHTTAIWQSLTTDKPDALSALRSKQVDLEGVLEHLMQSIEKAPNPPAKILERIEQRTRELEEVKAEIVRESRVPGLPAKAPTSEEIEEHLRNLFSLLRSGTPAAIESFQKLIDGPVVLEEVPIPNRKRKFLKGTVRLRSLLVTQSVLRRDVSSTEDHDTTETIELAFRREDDTSEHARRAHALWHEGKRCIEIAEELGVTPNHVTTLFKYAAKNLNLPYPSTTVRKRLEDSLYTRIESTVMDRWNAGALIGQIADELGVNRATVKIVVDRWYEKQGTAMPDGRTRRKSLTVKQREILLLATPSPSEHDTPTGTSPGGGEAPPVEGPIDGPAGAAA
;
A
#
# COMPACT_ATOMS: atom_id res chain seq x y z
N MET A 1 -59.96 18.63 -43.33
CA MET A 1 -59.01 17.93 -42.43
C MET A 1 -58.10 18.99 -41.85
N THR A 2 -58.16 19.13 -40.54
CA THR A 2 -57.78 20.30 -39.76
C THR A 2 -56.33 20.17 -39.29
N THR A 3 -55.55 21.25 -39.55
CA THR A 3 -54.37 21.82 -38.85
C THR A 3 -53.75 21.04 -37.68
N VAL A 4 -52.43 21.01 -37.47
CA VAL A 4 -51.63 22.14 -36.94
C VAL A 4 -50.18 22.11 -37.47
N SER A 5 -49.74 23.24 -38.02
CA SER A 5 -48.34 23.62 -38.24
C SER A 5 -47.92 24.46 -37.03
N GLU A 6 -46.99 23.96 -36.22
CA GLU A 6 -46.34 24.75 -35.17
C GLU A 6 -45.03 25.31 -35.74
N THR A 7 -45.11 26.55 -36.20
CA THR A 7 -43.98 27.43 -36.48
C THR A 7 -43.35 27.85 -35.15
N THR A 8 -42.09 27.48 -34.92
CA THR A 8 -41.28 28.04 -33.82
C THR A 8 -40.89 29.47 -34.15
N ASP A 9 -41.73 30.42 -33.71
CA ASP A 9 -41.52 31.86 -33.80
C ASP A 9 -40.27 32.30 -33.01
N PHE A 10 -39.18 32.58 -33.71
CA PHE A 10 -38.11 33.46 -33.23
C PHE A 10 -38.39 34.89 -33.70
N ALA A 11 -39.38 35.54 -33.10
CA ALA A 11 -39.57 36.97 -33.26
C ALA A 11 -38.46 37.74 -32.50
N PRO A 12 -37.85 38.80 -33.08
CA PRO A 12 -36.87 39.62 -32.39
C PRO A 12 -37.59 40.46 -31.32
N ARG A 13 -37.47 40.05 -30.05
CA ARG A 13 -37.96 40.86 -28.92
C ARG A 13 -37.15 42.16 -28.83
N SER A 14 -37.88 43.25 -28.64
CA SER A 14 -37.43 44.62 -28.45
C SER A 14 -36.25 44.75 -27.47
N LEU A 15 -35.31 45.60 -27.84
CA LEU A 15 -34.16 46.12 -27.08
C LEU A 15 -34.52 46.52 -25.63
N SER A 16 -34.41 45.62 -24.66
CA SER A 16 -34.46 46.00 -23.22
C SER A 16 -33.88 44.96 -22.23
N SER A 17 -32.84 44.21 -22.63
CA SER A 17 -31.89 43.59 -21.69
C SER A 17 -30.58 43.38 -22.44
N GLN A 18 -29.46 43.86 -21.91
CA GLN A 18 -28.16 43.60 -22.53
C GLN A 18 -27.96 42.08 -22.62
N HIS A 19 -27.94 41.54 -23.84
CA HIS A 19 -27.56 40.15 -24.06
C HIS A 19 -26.13 40.00 -23.54
N ILE A 20 -25.98 39.27 -22.44
CA ILE A 20 -24.65 38.96 -21.89
C ILE A 20 -24.08 37.84 -22.76
N GLY A 21 -22.91 38.09 -23.34
CA GLY A 21 -22.14 37.13 -24.12
C GLY A 21 -21.12 36.40 -23.25
N ALA A 22 -20.81 35.17 -23.65
CA ALA A 22 -19.70 34.38 -23.16
C ALA A 22 -18.80 33.99 -24.32
N SER A 23 -17.56 33.63 -24.03
CA SER A 23 -16.65 33.08 -25.04
C SER A 23 -15.88 31.87 -24.53
N TYR A 24 -15.47 31.01 -25.46
CA TYR A 24 -14.66 29.85 -25.14
C TYR A 24 -13.48 29.67 -26.11
N ALA A 25 -12.27 29.57 -25.55
CA ALA A 25 -11.03 29.40 -26.29
C ALA A 25 -10.22 28.20 -25.81
N ARG A 26 -9.49 27.54 -26.73
CA ARG A 26 -8.69 26.35 -26.41
C ARG A 26 -7.49 26.18 -27.32
N PHE A 27 -6.38 25.69 -26.78
CA PHE A 27 -5.25 25.17 -27.57
C PHE A 27 -4.75 23.81 -27.07
N SER A 28 -4.05 23.07 -27.93
CA SER A 28 -3.86 21.61 -27.77
C SER A 28 -2.46 21.19 -27.35
N SER A 29 -1.47 22.08 -27.37
CA SER A 29 -0.06 21.73 -27.16
C SER A 29 0.71 22.82 -26.42
N GLU A 30 1.67 22.43 -25.57
CA GLU A 30 2.64 23.33 -24.92
C GLU A 30 3.50 24.15 -25.90
N HIS A 31 3.66 23.71 -27.16
CA HIS A 31 4.41 24.44 -28.20
C HIS A 31 3.60 25.51 -28.94
N GLN A 32 2.31 25.65 -28.64
CA GLN A 32 1.51 26.79 -29.12
C GLN A 32 1.64 27.91 -28.09
N LYS A 33 2.02 29.10 -28.53
CA LYS A 33 2.17 30.27 -27.65
C LYS A 33 0.83 30.57 -26.96
N ASP A 34 0.90 31.01 -25.69
CA ASP A 34 -0.29 31.43 -24.92
C ASP A 34 -1.09 32.53 -25.62
N THR A 35 -0.43 33.32 -26.48
CA THR A 35 -1.06 34.31 -27.37
C THR A 35 -2.17 33.72 -28.24
N SER A 36 -2.20 32.41 -28.46
CA SER A 36 -3.25 31.69 -29.21
C SER A 36 -4.63 31.76 -28.54
N ILE A 37 -4.72 31.83 -27.20
CA ILE A 37 -6.01 32.02 -26.52
C ILE A 37 -6.45 33.46 -26.66
N ASP A 38 -5.55 34.40 -26.37
CA ASP A 38 -5.86 35.82 -26.40
C ASP A 38 -6.27 36.26 -27.82
N ASP A 39 -5.63 35.72 -28.86
CA ASP A 39 -6.02 35.93 -30.25
C ASP A 39 -7.41 35.35 -30.56
N GLN A 40 -7.73 34.15 -30.06
CA GLN A 40 -9.05 33.55 -30.23
C GLN A 40 -10.13 34.38 -29.51
N GLN A 41 -9.84 34.81 -28.28
CA GLN A 41 -10.75 35.65 -27.49
C GLN A 41 -10.94 37.02 -28.12
N ARG A 42 -9.88 37.63 -28.66
CA ARG A 42 -9.98 38.87 -29.45
C ARG A 42 -10.94 38.71 -30.61
N VAL A 43 -10.81 37.66 -31.42
CA VAL A 43 -11.72 37.40 -32.55
C VAL A 43 -13.16 37.21 -32.08
N CYS A 44 -13.38 36.54 -30.94
CA CYS A 44 -14.71 36.41 -30.34
C CYS A 44 -15.28 37.77 -29.90
N ARG A 45 -14.47 38.63 -29.26
CA ARG A 45 -14.87 39.98 -28.85
C ARG A 45 -15.20 40.86 -30.06
N ASP A 46 -14.34 40.87 -31.08
CA ASP A 46 -14.56 41.62 -32.32
C ASP A 46 -15.86 41.19 -33.01
N ARG A 47 -16.21 39.89 -32.95
CA ARG A 47 -17.48 39.39 -33.48
C ARG A 47 -18.66 39.81 -32.62
N ALA A 48 -18.54 39.70 -31.29
CA ALA A 48 -19.60 40.08 -30.36
C ALA A 48 -19.92 41.58 -30.41
N GLU A 49 -18.90 42.44 -30.55
CA GLU A 49 -19.06 43.88 -30.74
C GLU A 49 -19.87 44.20 -32.00
N ARG A 50 -19.59 43.52 -33.13
CA ARG A 50 -20.37 43.67 -34.37
C ARG A 50 -21.82 43.20 -34.21
N ASP A 51 -22.04 42.18 -33.39
CA ASP A 51 -23.38 41.64 -33.09
C ASP A 51 -24.10 42.45 -31.99
N GLY A 52 -23.47 43.51 -31.43
CA GLY A 52 -24.04 44.36 -30.38
C GLY A 52 -24.12 43.69 -28.99
N VAL A 53 -23.31 42.66 -28.74
CA VAL A 53 -23.32 41.84 -27.53
C VAL A 53 -22.05 42.11 -26.70
N LEU A 54 -22.22 42.36 -25.40
CA LEU A 54 -21.09 42.54 -24.49
C LEU A 54 -20.66 41.19 -23.90
N ILE A 55 -19.39 40.83 -24.06
CA ILE A 55 -18.79 39.69 -23.34
C ILE A 55 -18.21 40.20 -22.03
N ASP A 56 -18.78 39.78 -20.90
CA ASP A 56 -18.23 40.08 -19.58
C ASP A 56 -16.95 39.24 -19.36
N PRO A 57 -15.85 39.82 -18.87
CA PRO A 57 -14.61 39.08 -18.60
C PRO A 57 -14.80 37.84 -17.71
N ARG A 58 -15.82 37.83 -16.84
CA ARG A 58 -16.17 36.67 -15.99
C ARG A 58 -16.71 35.47 -16.78
N PHE A 59 -17.14 35.68 -18.02
CA PHE A 59 -17.65 34.66 -18.94
C PHE A 59 -16.69 34.36 -20.10
N GLU A 60 -15.41 34.72 -19.97
CA GLU A 60 -14.34 34.26 -20.87
C GLU A 60 -13.75 32.93 -20.36
N PHE A 61 -14.29 31.82 -20.85
CA PHE A 61 -13.83 30.48 -20.48
C PHE A 61 -12.66 30.05 -21.36
N SER A 62 -11.71 29.31 -20.78
CA SER A 62 -10.61 28.77 -21.58
C SER A 62 -10.03 27.46 -21.03
N ASP A 63 -9.47 26.66 -21.92
CA ASP A 63 -8.72 25.45 -21.57
C ASP A 63 -7.32 25.48 -22.19
N ARG A 64 -6.30 25.53 -21.32
CA ARG A 64 -4.88 25.59 -21.72
C ARG A 64 -4.30 24.18 -21.87
N ALA A 65 -3.60 23.93 -22.99
CA ALA A 65 -2.93 22.66 -23.27
C ALA A 65 -3.82 21.39 -23.20
N VAL A 66 -5.13 21.52 -23.41
CA VAL A 66 -6.07 20.38 -23.40
C VAL A 66 -6.49 20.01 -24.81
N SER A 67 -6.43 18.73 -25.16
CA SER A 67 -6.88 18.24 -26.47
C SER A 67 -8.40 18.27 -26.59
N GLY A 68 -8.93 18.81 -27.70
CA GLY A 68 -10.38 18.83 -28.01
C GLY A 68 -10.99 17.45 -28.29
N THR A 69 -10.23 16.39 -28.07
CA THR A 69 -10.71 15.01 -28.09
C THR A 69 -11.07 14.53 -26.66
N VAL A 70 -10.68 15.28 -25.61
CA VAL A 70 -10.97 14.98 -24.20
C VAL A 70 -12.36 15.48 -23.83
N LEU A 71 -13.14 14.65 -23.15
CA LEU A 71 -14.54 14.92 -22.83
C LEU A 71 -14.72 15.82 -21.59
N VAL A 72 -13.85 15.67 -20.58
CA VAL A 72 -13.91 16.42 -19.31
C VAL A 72 -12.85 17.50 -19.31
N ARG A 73 -13.25 18.75 -19.10
CA ARG A 73 -12.38 19.93 -19.20
C ARG A 73 -12.89 21.03 -18.29
N GLU A 74 -12.03 21.57 -17.45
CA GLU A 74 -12.40 22.53 -16.41
C GLU A 74 -13.07 23.78 -16.99
N GLY A 75 -12.50 24.38 -18.05
CA GLY A 75 -13.07 25.58 -18.69
C GLY A 75 -14.39 25.28 -19.40
N LEU A 76 -14.50 24.13 -20.07
CA LEU A 76 -15.74 23.71 -20.73
C LEU A 76 -16.84 23.36 -19.72
N ASP A 77 -16.50 22.69 -18.62
CA ASP A 77 -17.44 22.29 -17.59
C ASP A 77 -17.96 23.52 -16.84
N ALA A 78 -17.11 24.52 -16.59
CA ALA A 78 -17.51 25.83 -16.08
C ALA A 78 -18.45 26.57 -17.06
N LEU A 79 -18.15 26.55 -18.35
CA LEU A 79 -19.04 27.09 -19.39
C LEU A 79 -20.41 26.41 -19.37
N ARG A 80 -20.44 25.07 -19.32
CA ARG A 80 -21.70 24.29 -19.28
C ARG A 80 -22.51 24.57 -18.02
N ALA A 81 -21.85 24.69 -16.87
CA ALA A 81 -22.52 25.07 -15.62
C ALA A 81 -23.14 26.47 -15.74
N ALA A 82 -22.38 27.46 -16.23
CA ALA A 82 -22.88 28.81 -16.43
C ALA A 82 -24.02 28.90 -17.48
N ALA A 83 -23.99 28.05 -18.51
CA ALA A 83 -25.06 27.94 -19.50
C ALA A 83 -26.35 27.37 -18.88
N ARG A 84 -26.25 26.31 -18.06
CA ARG A 84 -27.41 25.71 -17.35
C ARG A 84 -28.04 26.69 -16.36
N ASP A 85 -27.20 27.48 -15.69
CA ASP A 85 -27.63 28.56 -14.79
C ASP A 85 -28.20 29.78 -15.56
N ARG A 86 -28.19 29.76 -16.90
CA ARG A 86 -28.61 30.85 -17.79
C ARG A 86 -27.94 32.19 -17.50
N LYS A 87 -26.65 32.16 -17.13
CA LYS A 87 -25.86 33.36 -16.80
C LYS A 87 -25.49 34.21 -18.02
N PHE A 88 -25.59 33.66 -19.22
CA PHE A 88 -25.37 34.35 -20.50
C PHE A 88 -26.33 33.81 -21.56
N SER A 89 -26.58 34.59 -22.62
CA SER A 89 -27.53 34.24 -23.69
C SER A 89 -26.85 33.92 -25.03
N VAL A 90 -25.60 34.36 -25.23
CA VAL A 90 -24.86 34.12 -26.47
C VAL A 90 -23.47 33.57 -26.17
N LEU A 91 -23.04 32.53 -26.88
CA LEU A 91 -21.71 31.94 -26.78
C LEU A 91 -20.94 32.15 -28.08
N TYR A 92 -19.79 32.81 -27.97
CA TYR A 92 -18.85 33.01 -29.06
C TYR A 92 -17.68 32.03 -28.98
N VAL A 93 -17.44 31.33 -30.08
CA VAL A 93 -16.26 30.47 -30.24
C VAL A 93 -15.52 30.83 -31.51
N TYR A 94 -14.19 30.73 -31.49
CA TYR A 94 -13.42 30.93 -32.72
C TYR A 94 -13.82 29.91 -33.79
N SER A 95 -13.96 28.64 -33.41
CA SER A 95 -14.34 27.51 -34.27
C SER A 95 -15.02 26.45 -33.39
N THR A 96 -15.97 25.69 -33.93
CA THR A 96 -16.59 24.55 -33.23
C THR A 96 -15.55 23.47 -32.85
N SER A 97 -14.39 23.42 -33.52
CA SER A 97 -13.25 22.56 -33.14
C SER A 97 -12.65 22.86 -31.76
N ARG A 98 -12.96 24.03 -31.19
CA ARG A 98 -12.61 24.40 -29.82
C ARG A 98 -13.47 23.63 -28.84
N LEU A 99 -14.78 23.58 -29.08
CA LEU A 99 -15.75 22.82 -28.30
C LEU A 99 -15.48 21.32 -28.36
N GLY A 100 -15.17 20.76 -29.53
CA GLY A 100 -14.81 19.35 -29.66
C GLY A 100 -14.32 18.99 -31.06
N ARG A 101 -13.59 17.87 -31.17
CA ARG A 101 -13.14 17.30 -32.46
C ARG A 101 -13.67 15.90 -32.74
N GLU A 102 -14.48 15.36 -31.83
CA GLU A 102 -15.22 14.12 -32.02
C GLU A 102 -16.68 14.50 -32.30
N SER A 103 -17.22 14.02 -33.41
CA SER A 103 -18.49 14.52 -33.94
C SER A 103 -19.66 14.25 -33.00
N THR A 104 -19.74 13.05 -32.40
CA THR A 104 -20.83 12.64 -31.50
C THR A 104 -20.94 13.55 -30.28
N PHE A 105 -19.83 13.74 -29.55
CA PHE A 105 -19.75 14.58 -28.36
C PHE A 105 -19.99 16.04 -28.69
N THR A 106 -19.40 16.54 -29.78
CA THR A 106 -19.56 17.94 -30.16
C THR A 106 -21.04 18.21 -30.44
N PHE A 107 -21.71 17.29 -31.12
CA PHE A 107 -23.12 17.42 -31.43
C PHE A 107 -24.04 17.35 -30.22
N GLU A 108 -23.77 16.44 -29.27
CA GLU A 108 -24.48 16.37 -28.00
C GLU A 108 -24.35 17.69 -27.21
N LEU A 109 -23.13 18.24 -27.13
CA LEU A 109 -22.87 19.52 -26.49
C LEU A 109 -23.59 20.68 -27.17
N LEU A 110 -23.61 20.70 -28.50
CA LEU A 110 -24.31 21.75 -29.26
C LEU A 110 -25.82 21.70 -29.00
N LYS A 111 -26.42 20.50 -28.94
CA LYS A 111 -27.83 20.33 -28.58
C LYS A 111 -28.11 20.79 -27.15
N GLU A 112 -27.26 20.40 -26.20
CA GLU A 112 -27.37 20.84 -24.80
C GLU A 112 -27.36 22.38 -24.70
N LEU A 113 -26.42 23.04 -25.37
CA LEU A 113 -26.28 24.51 -25.30
C LEU A 113 -27.43 25.24 -26.02
N VAL A 114 -27.75 24.84 -27.25
CA VAL A 114 -28.71 25.57 -28.08
C VAL A 114 -30.16 25.19 -27.77
N LEU A 115 -30.46 23.89 -27.62
CA LEU A 115 -31.83 23.40 -27.47
C LEU A 115 -32.28 23.37 -26.02
N ASP A 116 -31.42 22.94 -25.09
CA ASP A 116 -31.81 22.78 -23.68
C ASP A 116 -31.56 24.08 -22.90
N CYS A 117 -30.36 24.65 -23.03
CA CYS A 117 -29.98 25.88 -22.33
C CYS A 117 -30.48 27.16 -23.02
N LYS A 118 -30.96 27.07 -24.27
CA LYS A 118 -31.43 28.21 -25.10
C LYS A 118 -30.37 29.29 -25.30
N VAL A 119 -29.09 28.90 -25.39
CA VAL A 119 -27.97 29.78 -25.67
C VAL A 119 -27.75 29.85 -27.19
N ARG A 120 -27.68 31.06 -27.76
CA ARG A 120 -27.28 31.24 -29.16
C ARG A 120 -25.78 30.99 -29.31
N LEU A 121 -25.39 30.08 -30.19
CA LEU A 121 -23.98 29.81 -30.49
C LEU A 121 -23.55 30.51 -31.77
N VAL A 122 -22.41 31.19 -31.71
CA VAL A 122 -21.78 31.86 -32.86
C VAL A 122 -20.32 31.39 -33.02
N SER A 123 -20.01 30.81 -34.18
CA SER A 123 -18.65 30.42 -34.59
C SER A 123 -18.06 31.49 -35.51
N ALA A 124 -17.03 32.19 -35.03
CA ALA A 124 -16.47 33.36 -35.72
C ALA A 124 -15.74 33.02 -37.03
N SER A 125 -15.15 31.83 -37.16
CA SER A 125 -14.40 31.43 -38.37
C SER A 125 -15.21 30.56 -39.35
N GLU A 126 -16.22 29.85 -38.86
CA GLU A 126 -17.00 28.90 -39.70
C GLU A 126 -18.34 29.49 -40.15
N GLY A 127 -18.70 30.67 -39.66
CA GLY A 127 -19.98 31.32 -40.00
C GLY A 127 -21.21 30.58 -39.48
N ILE A 128 -21.04 29.68 -38.49
CA ILE A 128 -22.14 28.96 -37.87
C ILE A 128 -22.80 29.88 -36.84
N ASP A 129 -24.08 30.15 -37.01
CA ASP A 129 -24.88 30.89 -36.06
C ASP A 129 -26.19 30.14 -35.81
N SER A 130 -26.43 29.76 -34.56
CA SER A 130 -27.58 28.94 -34.18
C SER A 130 -28.93 29.66 -34.28
N SER A 131 -28.93 30.95 -34.60
CA SER A 131 -30.16 31.69 -34.94
C SER A 131 -30.68 31.39 -36.35
N HIS A 132 -29.84 30.84 -37.25
CA HIS A 132 -30.24 30.47 -38.61
C HIS A 132 -30.68 29.01 -38.68
N GLU A 133 -31.77 28.68 -39.37
CA GLU A 133 -32.30 27.30 -39.46
C GLU A 133 -31.27 26.25 -39.92
N CYS A 134 -30.35 26.62 -40.82
CA CYS A 134 -29.33 25.73 -41.36
C CYS A 134 -28.14 25.45 -40.41
N TRP A 135 -28.13 26.03 -39.20
CA TRP A 135 -27.03 25.86 -38.24
C TRP A 135 -26.76 24.40 -37.91
N TYR A 136 -27.83 23.59 -37.88
CA TYR A 136 -27.78 22.18 -37.54
C TYR A 136 -26.96 21.39 -38.56
N ASP A 137 -27.29 21.53 -39.85
CA ASP A 137 -26.60 20.84 -40.95
C ASP A 137 -25.15 21.30 -41.08
N MET A 138 -24.92 22.62 -40.95
CA MET A 138 -23.57 23.19 -40.96
C MET A 138 -22.71 22.66 -39.80
N SER A 139 -23.31 22.49 -38.62
CA SER A 139 -22.63 21.92 -37.44
C SER A 139 -22.27 20.45 -37.63
N VAL A 140 -23.17 19.66 -38.22
CA VAL A 140 -22.91 18.24 -38.55
C VAL A 140 -21.76 18.12 -39.55
N PHE A 141 -21.81 18.88 -40.63
CA PHE A 141 -20.79 18.85 -41.68
C PHE A 141 -19.42 19.28 -41.15
N THR A 142 -19.38 20.39 -40.43
CA THR A 142 -18.14 20.93 -39.84
C THR A 142 -17.57 20.00 -38.77
N GLY A 143 -18.44 19.39 -37.95
CA GLY A 143 -18.04 18.35 -36.99
C GLY A 143 -17.38 17.14 -37.66
N LEU A 144 -17.94 16.67 -38.78
CA LEU A 144 -17.36 15.57 -39.56
C LEU A 144 -16.00 15.95 -40.16
N GLN A 145 -15.87 17.17 -40.69
CA GLN A 145 -14.60 17.68 -41.21
C GLN A 145 -13.52 17.73 -40.14
N HIS A 146 -13.84 18.21 -38.93
CA HIS A 146 -12.91 18.25 -37.82
C HIS A 146 -12.43 16.86 -37.40
N GLU A 147 -13.34 15.89 -37.30
CA GLU A 147 -12.98 14.52 -36.97
C GLU A 147 -12.10 13.90 -38.05
N ARG A 148 -12.45 14.13 -39.33
CA ARG A 148 -11.70 13.64 -40.47
C ARG A 148 -10.29 14.23 -40.53
N TYR A 149 -10.16 15.53 -40.30
CA TYR A 149 -8.87 16.22 -40.25
C TYR A 149 -7.94 15.59 -39.21
N VAL A 150 -8.44 15.26 -38.01
CA VAL A 150 -7.62 14.61 -36.98
C VAL A 150 -7.17 13.21 -37.42
N LYS A 151 -8.05 12.44 -38.07
CA LYS A 151 -7.73 11.10 -38.59
C LYS A 151 -6.68 11.18 -39.71
N ASP A 152 -6.84 12.11 -40.65
CA ASP A 152 -5.93 12.27 -41.78
C ASP A 152 -4.57 12.81 -41.33
N LEU A 153 -4.53 13.79 -40.42
CA LEU A 153 -3.29 14.26 -39.81
C LEU A 153 -2.55 13.11 -39.10
N SER A 154 -3.25 12.28 -38.33
CA SER A 154 -2.67 11.10 -37.69
C SER A 154 -2.09 10.12 -38.72
N ASN A 155 -2.82 9.86 -39.81
CA ASN A 155 -2.33 9.01 -40.90
C ASN A 155 -1.13 9.61 -41.63
N HIS A 156 -1.08 10.93 -41.82
CA HIS A 156 0.03 11.63 -42.48
C HIS A 156 1.30 11.58 -41.63
N VAL A 157 1.18 11.88 -40.33
CA VAL A 157 2.29 11.73 -39.38
C VAL A 157 2.77 10.29 -39.35
N ARG A 158 1.85 9.32 -39.34
CA ARG A 158 2.18 7.89 -39.37
C ARG A 158 2.96 7.52 -40.63
N ARG A 159 2.47 7.90 -41.81
CA ARG A 159 3.17 7.66 -43.09
C ARG A 159 4.55 8.31 -43.13
N GLY A 160 4.70 9.52 -42.60
CA GLY A 160 6.00 10.19 -42.51
C GLY A 160 6.99 9.46 -41.59
N GLN A 161 6.51 8.94 -40.46
CA GLN A 161 7.29 8.10 -39.56
C GLN A 161 7.64 6.75 -40.19
N GLU A 162 6.68 6.09 -40.87
CA GLU A 162 6.89 4.85 -41.63
C GLU A 162 8.01 5.04 -42.66
N GLY A 163 7.95 6.09 -43.48
CA GLY A 163 9.01 6.38 -44.46
C GLY A 163 10.38 6.63 -43.81
N THR A 164 10.40 7.34 -42.67
CA THR A 164 11.65 7.60 -41.93
C THR A 164 12.25 6.31 -41.35
N VAL A 165 11.41 5.39 -40.87
CA VAL A 165 11.84 4.07 -40.39
C VAL A 165 12.40 3.24 -41.53
N LEU A 166 11.67 3.14 -42.66
CA LEU A 166 12.10 2.37 -43.84
C LEU A 166 13.42 2.89 -44.44
N GLN A 167 13.67 4.19 -44.34
CA GLN A 167 14.94 4.82 -44.75
C GLN A 167 16.11 4.61 -43.75
N GLY A 168 15.90 3.89 -42.64
CA GLY A 168 16.95 3.61 -41.65
C GLY A 168 17.19 4.74 -40.63
N PHE A 169 16.45 5.84 -40.71
CA PHE A 169 16.63 6.96 -39.78
C PHE A 169 15.97 6.73 -38.41
N SER A 170 16.37 7.57 -37.47
CA SER A 170 15.91 7.59 -36.09
C SER A 170 14.67 8.47 -35.92
N ILE A 171 13.65 7.91 -35.27
CA ILE A 171 12.38 8.59 -34.93
C ILE A 171 12.29 8.96 -33.44
N GLY A 172 13.37 8.80 -32.68
CA GLY A 172 13.43 9.13 -31.25
C GLY A 172 12.97 8.03 -30.29
N ASP A 173 12.82 6.79 -30.76
CA ASP A 173 12.52 5.56 -30.01
C ASP A 173 13.78 4.94 -29.37
N LEU A 174 14.52 5.75 -28.63
CA LEU A 174 15.79 5.39 -28.01
C LEU A 174 15.63 4.45 -26.81
N CYS A 175 16.58 3.52 -26.64
CA CYS A 175 16.77 2.72 -25.44
C CYS A 175 18.11 3.01 -24.76
N TYR A 176 18.27 2.56 -23.51
CA TYR A 176 19.52 2.72 -22.75
C TYR A 176 20.69 2.09 -23.53
N GLY A 177 21.87 2.71 -23.53
CA GLY A 177 23.00 2.26 -24.36
C GLY A 177 23.10 2.92 -25.74
N TYR A 178 22.07 3.65 -26.20
CA TYR A 178 22.03 4.28 -27.52
C TYR A 178 21.74 5.78 -27.44
N GLU A 179 22.21 6.51 -28.45
CA GLU A 179 21.92 7.92 -28.69
C GLU A 179 21.50 8.18 -30.15
N SER A 180 20.92 9.35 -30.41
CA SER A 180 20.53 9.78 -31.75
C SER A 180 21.40 10.97 -32.17
N ILE A 181 22.33 10.73 -33.08
CA ILE A 181 23.22 11.77 -33.65
C ILE A 181 22.69 12.23 -35.00
N PRO A 182 22.97 13.48 -35.43
CA PRO A 182 22.69 13.91 -36.80
C PRO A 182 23.29 12.94 -37.83
N ALA A 183 22.55 12.67 -38.90
CA ALA A 183 22.99 11.78 -39.95
C ALA A 183 24.25 12.37 -40.63
N PRO A 184 25.33 11.59 -40.83
CA PRO A 184 26.58 12.09 -41.41
C PRO A 184 26.42 12.67 -42.82
N ASN A 185 25.39 12.23 -43.55
CA ASN A 185 25.06 12.68 -44.90
C ASN A 185 24.39 14.06 -44.95
N GLY A 186 24.13 14.71 -43.81
CA GLY A 186 23.54 16.05 -43.75
C GLY A 186 22.09 16.13 -44.21
N GLU A 187 21.40 15.01 -44.40
CA GLU A 187 20.01 15.01 -44.84
C GLU A 187 19.10 15.70 -43.81
N THR A 188 18.19 16.56 -44.29
CA THR A 188 17.24 17.28 -43.44
C THR A 188 15.79 16.86 -43.69
N VAL A 189 14.99 16.94 -42.63
CA VAL A 189 13.53 16.86 -42.69
C VAL A 189 12.97 18.27 -42.89
N GLY A 190 12.27 18.48 -44.01
CA GLY A 190 11.67 19.76 -44.39
C GLY A 190 12.47 20.52 -45.45
N ARG A 191 11.97 21.69 -45.85
CA ARG A 191 12.62 22.62 -46.79
C ARG A 191 12.74 24.00 -46.12
N GLY A 192 13.81 24.73 -46.41
CA GLY A 192 14.02 26.10 -45.93
C GLY A 192 14.83 26.21 -44.63
N ARG A 193 14.78 27.40 -44.01
CA ARG A 193 15.65 27.81 -42.88
C ARG A 193 15.46 26.99 -41.59
N ASP A 194 14.30 26.34 -41.44
CA ASP A 194 13.95 25.53 -40.26
C ASP A 194 14.10 24.01 -40.48
N ALA A 195 14.77 23.59 -41.56
CA ALA A 195 14.98 22.19 -41.86
C ALA A 195 15.84 21.53 -40.77
N LYS A 196 15.31 20.47 -40.14
CA LYS A 196 15.98 19.78 -39.03
C LYS A 196 16.81 18.62 -39.58
N PRO A 197 18.04 18.39 -39.12
CA PRO A 197 18.81 17.24 -39.57
C PRO A 197 18.10 15.94 -39.19
N ARG A 198 18.07 14.99 -40.13
CA ARG A 198 17.73 13.60 -39.85
C ARG A 198 18.76 13.05 -38.86
N LYS A 199 18.34 12.07 -38.07
CA LYS A 199 19.21 11.45 -37.06
C LYS A 199 19.37 9.96 -37.34
N VAL A 200 20.52 9.42 -36.98
CA VAL A 200 20.81 7.98 -36.97
C VAL A 200 21.11 7.53 -35.54
N TYR A 201 20.99 6.24 -35.28
CA TYR A 201 21.33 5.70 -33.95
C TYR A 201 22.83 5.47 -33.86
N SER A 202 23.39 5.73 -32.69
CA SER A 202 24.79 5.47 -32.34
C SER A 202 24.86 4.77 -30.99
N VAL A 203 25.86 3.90 -30.82
CA VAL A 203 26.10 3.16 -29.58
C VAL A 203 26.96 4.00 -28.64
N VAL A 204 26.47 4.25 -27.42
CA VAL A 204 27.25 4.92 -26.38
C VAL A 204 28.02 3.85 -25.61
N ARG A 205 29.32 3.72 -25.89
CA ARG A 205 30.18 2.64 -25.36
C ARG A 205 30.09 2.46 -23.84
N GLU A 206 30.12 3.55 -23.08
CA GLU A 206 30.04 3.49 -21.61
C GLU A 206 28.73 2.86 -21.12
N LEU A 207 27.60 3.27 -21.70
CA LEU A 207 26.28 2.75 -21.32
C LEU A 207 26.06 1.33 -21.86
N ALA A 208 26.61 1.03 -23.04
CA ALA A 208 26.58 -0.30 -23.65
C ALA A 208 27.30 -1.35 -22.78
N ASN A 209 28.42 -0.98 -22.16
CA ASN A 209 29.14 -1.87 -21.22
C ASN A 209 28.27 -2.26 -20.03
N TRP A 210 27.48 -1.31 -19.48
CA TRP A 210 26.53 -1.61 -18.42
C TRP A 210 25.42 -2.56 -18.87
N VAL A 211 24.91 -2.40 -20.10
CA VAL A 211 23.94 -3.34 -20.67
C VAL A 211 24.54 -4.73 -20.73
N LEU A 212 25.72 -4.88 -21.35
CA LEU A 212 26.39 -6.17 -21.48
C LEU A 212 26.64 -6.82 -20.11
N GLN A 213 27.07 -6.03 -19.11
CA GLN A 213 27.28 -6.51 -17.75
C GLN A 213 25.98 -7.00 -17.10
N MET A 214 24.85 -6.31 -17.28
CA MET A 214 23.55 -6.78 -16.78
C MET A 214 23.14 -8.11 -17.42
N PHE A 215 23.40 -8.28 -18.72
CA PHE A 215 23.14 -9.53 -19.42
C PHE A 215 24.05 -10.65 -18.91
N ARG A 216 25.35 -10.42 -18.71
CA ARG A 216 26.29 -11.40 -18.12
C ARG A 216 25.93 -11.79 -16.70
N TRP A 217 25.63 -10.82 -15.82
CA TRP A 217 25.21 -11.11 -14.45
C TRP A 217 23.98 -12.01 -14.38
N TYR A 218 23.01 -11.79 -15.27
CA TYR A 218 21.78 -12.57 -15.28
C TYR A 218 21.89 -13.88 -16.07
N GLY A 219 22.55 -13.86 -17.22
CA GLY A 219 22.70 -15.00 -18.12
C GLY A 219 23.74 -15.98 -17.61
N ASP A 220 24.98 -15.52 -17.48
CA ASP A 220 26.17 -16.35 -17.25
C ASP A 220 26.45 -16.57 -15.75
N GLU A 221 26.40 -15.52 -14.92
CA GLU A 221 26.66 -15.64 -13.48
C GLU A 221 25.42 -16.05 -12.66
N HIS A 222 24.28 -16.21 -13.32
CA HIS A 222 23.01 -16.61 -12.72
C HIS A 222 22.56 -15.77 -11.50
N ARG A 223 23.00 -14.52 -11.38
CA ARG A 223 22.59 -13.60 -10.31
C ARG A 223 21.09 -13.34 -10.37
N THR A 224 20.49 -13.01 -9.22
CA THR A 224 19.07 -12.66 -9.15
C THR A 224 18.85 -11.23 -9.61
N LEU A 225 17.65 -10.91 -10.14
CA LEU A 225 17.30 -9.55 -10.51
C LEU A 225 17.39 -8.57 -9.33
N GLY A 226 17.12 -9.04 -8.11
CA GLY A 226 17.27 -8.23 -6.91
C GLY A 226 18.72 -7.85 -6.66
N TRP A 227 19.62 -8.83 -6.72
CA TRP A 227 21.05 -8.61 -6.58
C TRP A 227 21.59 -7.64 -7.63
N ILE A 228 21.19 -7.79 -8.91
CA ILE A 228 21.61 -6.90 -9.98
C ILE A 228 21.18 -5.45 -9.69
N VAL A 229 19.96 -5.23 -9.19
CA VAL A 229 19.49 -3.90 -8.81
C VAL A 229 20.28 -3.32 -7.64
N ASP A 230 20.54 -4.12 -6.61
CA ASP A 230 21.34 -3.70 -5.45
C ASP A 230 22.76 -3.30 -5.90
N GLU A 231 23.36 -4.10 -6.76
CA GLU A 231 24.71 -3.87 -7.27
C GLU A 231 24.80 -2.63 -8.17
N LEU A 232 23.83 -2.43 -9.07
CA LEU A 232 23.73 -1.22 -9.89
C LEU A 232 23.55 0.05 -9.04
N ASN A 233 22.75 -0.03 -7.98
CA ASN A 233 22.56 1.07 -7.04
C ASN A 233 23.82 1.33 -6.21
N ARG A 234 24.54 0.27 -5.80
CA ARG A 234 25.82 0.36 -5.07
C ARG A 234 26.91 1.02 -5.92
N LEU A 235 27.03 0.62 -7.18
CA LEU A 235 28.00 1.14 -8.14
C LEU A 235 27.60 2.49 -8.74
N LYS A 236 26.42 3.01 -8.39
CA LYS A 236 25.84 4.26 -8.95
C LYS A 236 25.88 4.28 -10.48
N ALA A 237 25.50 3.16 -11.11
CA ALA A 237 25.53 3.05 -12.56
C ALA A 237 24.70 4.17 -13.23
N PRO A 238 25.24 4.83 -14.28
CA PRO A 238 24.59 5.95 -14.95
C PRO A 238 23.24 5.52 -15.51
N LYS A 239 22.31 6.45 -15.61
CA LYS A 239 20.95 6.18 -16.09
C LYS A 239 20.68 6.93 -17.37
N TYR A 240 19.67 6.45 -18.09
CA TYR A 240 19.16 7.16 -19.25
C TYR A 240 18.69 8.57 -18.87
N TYR A 241 19.02 9.58 -19.69
CA TYR A 241 18.74 10.99 -19.41
C TYR A 241 17.25 11.31 -19.20
N ARG A 242 16.33 10.48 -19.73
CA ARG A 242 14.87 10.63 -19.50
C ARG A 242 14.35 9.89 -18.27
N CYS A 243 15.21 9.28 -17.45
CA CYS A 243 14.78 8.57 -16.25
C CYS A 243 14.63 9.53 -15.07
N SER A 244 13.40 9.74 -14.61
CA SER A 244 13.13 10.57 -13.43
C SER A 244 13.38 9.89 -12.08
N LYS A 245 13.79 8.61 -12.07
CA LYS A 245 13.93 7.83 -10.83
C LYS A 245 15.36 7.90 -10.28
N GLU A 246 15.46 8.17 -8.98
CA GLU A 246 16.74 8.26 -8.25
C GLU A 246 17.46 6.91 -8.07
N SER A 247 16.74 5.78 -7.97
CA SER A 247 17.33 4.43 -7.88
C SER A 247 16.95 3.52 -9.06
N TRP A 248 17.80 2.53 -9.36
CA TRP A 248 17.47 1.43 -10.26
C TRP A 248 16.35 0.59 -9.64
N ASN A 249 15.49 0.03 -10.49
CA ASN A 249 14.42 -0.86 -10.06
C ASN A 249 14.39 -2.12 -10.92
N ARG A 250 13.71 -3.15 -10.40
CA ARG A 250 13.58 -4.45 -11.09
C ARG A 250 12.97 -4.31 -12.47
N ASP A 251 11.94 -3.48 -12.64
CA ASP A 251 11.24 -3.31 -13.92
C ASP A 251 12.13 -2.69 -15.00
N MET A 252 13.02 -1.76 -14.64
CA MET A 252 13.98 -1.16 -15.57
C MET A 252 14.95 -2.22 -16.09
N VAL A 253 15.50 -3.04 -15.19
CA VAL A 253 16.42 -4.12 -15.56
C VAL A 253 15.70 -5.16 -16.44
N VAL A 254 14.49 -5.59 -16.06
CA VAL A 254 13.70 -6.54 -16.87
C VAL A 254 13.38 -5.97 -18.25
N ARG A 255 13.07 -4.67 -18.36
CA ARG A 255 12.81 -4.02 -19.65
C ARG A 255 14.06 -3.97 -20.53
N ILE A 256 15.25 -3.80 -19.95
CA ILE A 256 16.51 -3.89 -20.68
C ILE A 256 16.75 -5.32 -21.16
N LEU A 257 16.65 -6.31 -20.26
CA LEU A 257 16.92 -7.71 -20.58
C LEU A 257 15.94 -8.31 -21.61
N ARG A 258 14.75 -7.72 -21.80
CA ARG A 258 13.75 -8.16 -22.79
C ARG A 258 13.82 -7.43 -24.13
N ASN A 259 14.64 -6.39 -24.25
CA ASN A 259 14.61 -5.53 -25.41
C ASN A 259 15.43 -6.12 -26.56
N GLU A 260 14.76 -6.52 -27.64
CA GLU A 260 15.37 -7.10 -28.84
C GLU A 260 16.32 -6.14 -29.57
N LYS A 261 16.26 -4.83 -29.30
CA LYS A 261 17.17 -3.84 -29.91
C LYS A 261 18.64 -4.11 -29.63
N TYR A 262 18.96 -4.77 -28.51
CA TYR A 262 20.33 -5.07 -28.12
C TYR A 262 21.00 -6.17 -28.96
N VAL A 263 20.21 -6.99 -29.66
CA VAL A 263 20.70 -7.99 -30.63
C VAL A 263 20.65 -7.49 -32.08
N GLY A 264 20.47 -6.18 -32.29
CA GLY A 264 20.37 -5.59 -33.62
C GLY A 264 18.96 -5.65 -34.23
N ARG A 265 17.97 -6.24 -33.55
CA ARG A 265 16.57 -6.27 -34.01
C ARG A 265 15.79 -5.07 -33.54
N TRP A 266 15.37 -4.20 -34.45
CA TRP A 266 14.70 -2.95 -34.15
C TRP A 266 13.22 -2.97 -34.57
N PRO A 267 12.33 -3.55 -33.74
CA PRO A 267 10.91 -3.53 -34.00
C PRO A 267 10.34 -2.12 -33.77
N TRP A 268 9.62 -1.59 -34.74
CA TRP A 268 8.83 -0.38 -34.59
C TRP A 268 7.37 -0.69 -34.25
N ARG A 269 6.71 0.22 -33.53
CA ARG A 269 5.26 0.20 -33.26
C ARG A 269 4.77 -1.09 -32.57
N LEU A 270 5.41 -1.50 -31.48
CA LEU A 270 4.97 -2.63 -30.64
C LEU A 270 3.55 -2.48 -30.06
N SER A 271 3.07 -1.25 -29.89
CA SER A 271 1.72 -0.98 -29.36
C SER A 271 1.07 0.22 -30.03
N LYS A 272 -0.26 0.23 -30.06
CA LYS A 272 -1.10 1.34 -30.54
C LYS A 272 -2.01 1.84 -29.42
N ARG A 273 -2.22 3.16 -29.35
CA ARG A 273 -3.17 3.78 -28.41
C ARG A 273 -4.56 3.73 -29.04
N VAL A 274 -5.48 3.03 -28.41
CA VAL A 274 -6.89 2.93 -28.81
C VAL A 274 -7.73 3.68 -27.80
N ARG A 275 -8.53 4.64 -28.28
CA ARG A 275 -9.48 5.36 -27.44
C ARG A 275 -10.84 4.70 -27.49
N SER A 276 -11.47 4.54 -26.33
CA SER A 276 -12.88 4.17 -26.23
C SER A 276 -13.72 5.39 -26.56
N TRP A 277 -14.62 5.26 -27.54
CA TRP A 277 -15.56 6.33 -27.90
C TRP A 277 -16.51 6.65 -26.74
N LYS A 278 -17.08 5.63 -26.07
CA LYS A 278 -18.02 5.82 -24.94
C LYS A 278 -17.41 6.48 -23.70
N THR A 279 -16.17 6.11 -23.36
CA THR A 279 -15.58 6.50 -22.06
C THR A 279 -14.46 7.53 -22.18
N GLY A 280 -14.04 7.88 -23.39
CA GLY A 280 -12.85 8.69 -23.65
C GLY A 280 -11.51 8.07 -23.20
N LYS A 281 -11.54 6.91 -22.52
CA LYS A 281 -10.35 6.25 -21.96
C LYS A 281 -9.45 5.75 -23.07
N VAL A 282 -8.16 6.07 -22.96
CA VAL A 282 -7.12 5.61 -23.89
C VAL A 282 -6.43 4.40 -23.30
N ARG A 283 -6.48 3.27 -24.01
CA ARG A 283 -5.72 2.05 -23.68
C ARG A 283 -4.61 1.81 -24.70
N GLN A 284 -3.49 1.27 -24.24
CA GLN A 284 -2.48 0.72 -25.15
C GLN A 284 -2.83 -0.72 -25.47
N VAL A 285 -2.85 -1.05 -26.75
CA VAL A 285 -3.12 -2.40 -27.27
C VAL A 285 -1.88 -2.84 -28.04
N ALA A 286 -1.44 -4.08 -27.82
CA ALA A 286 -0.34 -4.64 -28.60
C ALA A 286 -0.71 -4.69 -30.09
N VAL A 287 0.27 -4.40 -30.95
CA VAL A 287 0.10 -4.57 -32.40
C VAL A 287 0.29 -6.05 -32.74
N PRO A 288 -0.57 -6.65 -33.57
CA PRO A 288 -0.41 -8.04 -34.01
C PRO A 288 0.95 -8.30 -34.67
N GLU A 289 1.44 -9.53 -34.58
CA GLU A 289 2.80 -9.87 -35.02
C GLU A 289 3.01 -9.65 -36.53
N ASN A 290 2.00 -9.90 -37.37
CA ASN A 290 2.08 -9.66 -38.82
C ASN A 290 2.32 -8.18 -39.17
N GLU A 291 1.65 -7.24 -38.49
CA GLU A 291 1.88 -5.81 -38.63
C GLU A 291 3.27 -5.43 -38.06
N ARG A 292 3.74 -6.09 -37.00
CA ARG A 292 5.04 -5.81 -36.36
C ARG A 292 6.22 -6.22 -37.25
N SER A 293 6.16 -7.40 -37.86
CA SER A 293 7.25 -7.94 -38.68
C SER A 293 7.55 -7.04 -39.89
N GLN A 294 6.54 -6.41 -40.49
CA GLN A 294 6.69 -5.48 -41.61
C GLN A 294 7.60 -4.28 -41.29
N PHE A 295 7.62 -3.83 -40.03
CA PHE A 295 8.38 -2.66 -39.60
C PHE A 295 9.53 -3.00 -38.65
N THR A 296 9.97 -4.26 -38.65
CA THR A 296 11.15 -4.69 -37.89
C THR A 296 12.37 -4.60 -38.79
N ARG A 297 13.37 -3.85 -38.35
CA ARG A 297 14.64 -3.67 -39.08
C ARG A 297 15.74 -4.49 -38.43
N GLU A 298 16.58 -5.11 -39.24
CA GLU A 298 17.80 -5.76 -38.80
C GLU A 298 18.95 -4.76 -38.97
N LEU A 299 19.57 -4.36 -37.85
CA LEU A 299 20.66 -3.39 -37.76
C LEU A 299 21.83 -4.03 -36.97
N PRO A 300 22.57 -4.98 -37.58
CA PRO A 300 23.64 -5.71 -36.90
C PRO A 300 24.78 -4.81 -36.42
N GLU A 301 25.02 -3.68 -37.09
CA GLU A 301 26.01 -2.66 -36.71
C GLU A 301 25.71 -1.98 -35.36
N LEU A 302 24.47 -2.09 -34.88
CA LEU A 302 24.01 -1.54 -33.60
C LEU A 302 23.92 -2.61 -32.50
N GLN A 303 24.38 -3.84 -32.75
CA GLN A 303 24.33 -4.92 -31.77
C GLN A 303 25.27 -4.64 -30.58
N ILE A 304 24.75 -4.83 -29.36
CA ILE A 304 25.53 -4.69 -28.11
C ILE A 304 25.72 -6.07 -27.43
N VAL A 305 24.76 -6.97 -27.60
CA VAL A 305 24.71 -8.27 -26.93
C VAL A 305 24.63 -9.37 -27.98
N ASP A 306 25.40 -10.44 -27.78
CA ASP A 306 25.35 -11.62 -28.64
C ASP A 306 23.98 -12.30 -28.58
N THR A 307 23.50 -12.78 -29.73
CA THR A 307 22.18 -13.40 -29.86
C THR A 307 22.03 -14.60 -28.92
N GLU A 308 23.08 -15.40 -28.75
CA GLU A 308 23.08 -16.55 -27.82
C GLU A 308 22.88 -16.14 -26.37
N LEU A 309 23.59 -15.10 -25.90
CA LEU A 309 23.45 -14.60 -24.52
C LEU A 309 22.04 -14.02 -24.29
N PHE A 310 21.51 -13.31 -25.28
CA PHE A 310 20.15 -12.77 -25.23
C PHE A 310 19.10 -13.88 -25.14
N ASP A 311 19.23 -14.93 -25.96
CA ASP A 311 18.29 -16.05 -25.98
C ASP A 311 18.31 -16.82 -24.66
N ARG A 312 19.49 -17.08 -24.08
CA ARG A 312 19.61 -17.68 -22.73
C ARG A 312 18.90 -16.84 -21.66
N VAL A 313 19.10 -15.52 -21.69
CA VAL A 313 18.45 -14.59 -20.75
C VAL A 313 16.93 -14.60 -20.94
N ARG A 314 16.46 -14.57 -22.17
CA ARG A 314 15.03 -14.62 -22.51
C ARG A 314 14.39 -15.91 -22.01
N ASP A 315 15.03 -17.05 -22.24
CA ASP A 315 14.55 -18.35 -21.78
C ASP A 315 14.48 -18.42 -20.26
N ARG A 316 15.50 -17.91 -19.56
CA ARG A 316 15.49 -17.82 -18.09
C ARG A 316 14.36 -16.92 -17.58
N LEU A 317 14.10 -15.79 -18.23
CA LEU A 317 12.98 -14.90 -17.89
C LEU A 317 11.62 -15.57 -18.16
N ASN A 318 11.50 -16.32 -19.26
CA ASN A 318 10.29 -17.01 -19.65
C ASN A 318 9.98 -18.17 -18.70
N LYS A 319 10.96 -19.04 -18.40
CA LYS A 319 10.86 -20.11 -17.39
C LYS A 319 10.38 -19.55 -16.04
N ASN A 320 11.02 -18.49 -15.56
CA ASN A 320 10.60 -17.82 -14.33
C ASN A 320 9.14 -17.31 -14.42
N SER A 321 8.72 -16.77 -15.57
CA SER A 321 7.35 -16.28 -15.73
C SER A 321 6.31 -17.42 -15.81
N GLU A 322 6.67 -18.55 -16.40
CA GLU A 322 5.84 -19.75 -16.54
C GLU A 322 5.60 -20.44 -15.20
N THR A 323 6.62 -20.54 -14.35
CA THR A 323 6.49 -21.04 -12.98
C THR A 323 5.37 -20.32 -12.21
N PHE A 324 5.24 -19.01 -12.41
CA PHE A 324 4.20 -18.20 -11.77
C PHE A 324 2.94 -17.98 -12.62
N ARG A 325 2.84 -18.55 -13.83
CA ARG A 325 1.69 -18.39 -14.74
C ARG A 325 0.41 -18.98 -14.14
N LYS A 326 0.52 -20.15 -13.50
CA LYS A 326 -0.59 -20.83 -12.79
C LYS A 326 -1.15 -19.96 -11.65
N HIS A 327 -0.32 -19.08 -11.11
CA HIS A 327 -0.69 -18.12 -10.09
C HIS A 327 -1.04 -16.76 -10.66
N ARG A 328 -1.40 -16.61 -11.95
CA ARG A 328 -1.87 -15.34 -12.52
C ARG A 328 -3.31 -15.46 -13.01
N LYS A 329 -4.09 -14.41 -12.74
CA LYS A 329 -5.43 -14.19 -13.26
C LYS A 329 -5.37 -13.77 -14.74
N SER A 330 -6.50 -13.83 -15.43
CA SER A 330 -6.66 -13.39 -16.83
C SER A 330 -6.31 -11.91 -17.06
N ASP A 331 -6.36 -11.09 -16.01
CA ASP A 331 -5.96 -9.67 -16.02
C ASP A 331 -4.45 -9.44 -15.82
N GLY A 332 -3.65 -10.50 -15.73
CA GLY A 332 -2.20 -10.47 -15.52
C GLY A 332 -1.76 -10.27 -14.06
N ARG A 333 -2.69 -10.11 -13.09
CA ARG A 333 -2.37 -10.01 -11.65
C ARG A 333 -2.11 -11.40 -11.07
N LEU A 334 -1.37 -11.50 -9.97
CA LEU A 334 -1.24 -12.77 -9.26
C LEU A 334 -2.59 -13.20 -8.62
N SER A 335 -2.91 -14.48 -8.64
CA SER A 335 -4.02 -15.13 -7.95
C SER A 335 -3.96 -14.76 -6.48
N GLY A 336 -5.05 -14.21 -5.95
CA GLY A 336 -5.08 -13.67 -4.60
C GLY A 336 -4.64 -12.21 -4.48
N SER A 337 -4.30 -11.48 -5.55
CA SER A 337 -4.21 -10.00 -5.50
C SER A 337 -5.61 -9.39 -5.35
N PRO A 338 -5.84 -8.44 -4.41
CA PRO A 338 -7.13 -7.78 -4.27
C PRO A 338 -7.48 -6.98 -5.54
N PRO A 339 -8.77 -6.74 -5.81
CA PRO A 339 -9.21 -5.69 -6.73
C PRO A 339 -8.52 -4.36 -6.41
N ARG A 340 -8.25 -3.53 -7.42
CA ARG A 340 -7.62 -2.21 -7.18
C ARG A 340 -8.52 -1.41 -6.22
N GLY A 341 -7.95 -0.93 -5.12
CA GLY A 341 -8.64 -0.10 -4.13
C GLY A 341 -9.23 -0.87 -2.93
N GLN A 342 -9.34 -2.21 -2.99
CA GLN A 342 -9.88 -2.97 -1.85
C GLN A 342 -8.77 -3.27 -0.83
N LYS A 343 -8.84 -2.62 0.32
CA LYS A 343 -7.97 -2.86 1.47
C LYS A 343 -8.41 -4.14 2.19
N ARG A 344 -7.45 -4.96 2.60
CA ARG A 344 -7.71 -6.26 3.27
C ARG A 344 -7.49 -6.26 4.77
N HIS A 345 -6.72 -5.29 5.24
CA HIS A 345 -6.19 -5.23 6.59
C HIS A 345 -6.35 -3.80 7.11
N LEU A 346 -6.49 -3.66 8.42
CA LEU A 346 -6.80 -2.38 9.06
C LEU A 346 -5.78 -1.29 8.73
N LEU A 347 -4.50 -1.67 8.69
CA LEU A 347 -3.37 -0.75 8.50
C LEU A 347 -2.85 -0.71 7.06
N ASP A 348 -3.58 -1.32 6.12
CA ASP A 348 -3.17 -1.37 4.72
C ASP A 348 -3.17 0.04 4.10
N GLY A 349 -1.98 0.48 3.69
CA GLY A 349 -1.75 1.81 3.12
C GLY A 349 -1.57 2.95 4.14
N LEU A 350 -1.70 2.69 5.44
CA LEU A 350 -1.48 3.67 6.51
C LEU A 350 0.00 3.78 6.93
N PHE A 351 0.70 2.65 6.98
CA PHE A 351 2.08 2.61 7.44
C PHE A 351 3.05 3.14 6.38
N VAL A 352 3.87 4.13 6.74
CA VAL A 352 4.87 4.76 5.85
C VAL A 352 6.25 4.71 6.49
N CYS A 353 7.26 4.31 5.71
CA CYS A 353 8.64 4.27 6.18
C CYS A 353 9.25 5.67 6.29
N LYS A 354 9.83 6.01 7.45
CA LYS A 354 10.56 7.27 7.68
C LYS A 354 11.75 7.43 6.72
N ALA A 355 12.48 6.35 6.44
CA ALA A 355 13.71 6.40 5.64
C ALA A 355 13.50 6.57 4.13
N CYS A 356 12.47 5.93 3.55
CA CYS A 356 12.28 5.92 2.08
C CYS A 356 10.91 6.42 1.62
N ARG A 357 10.06 6.87 2.55
CA ARG A 357 8.66 7.30 2.33
C ARG A 357 7.75 6.27 1.63
N SER A 358 8.25 5.07 1.37
CA SER A 358 7.44 3.99 0.80
C SER A 358 6.50 3.42 1.87
N ARG A 359 5.32 2.99 1.43
CA ARG A 359 4.33 2.33 2.29
C ARG A 359 4.85 0.97 2.75
N PHE A 360 4.50 0.55 3.96
CA PHE A 360 4.57 -0.84 4.34
C PHE A 360 3.38 -1.58 3.75
N ALA A 361 3.63 -2.80 3.29
CA ALA A 361 2.61 -3.67 2.73
C ALA A 361 2.82 -5.09 3.27
N VAL A 362 1.74 -5.87 3.27
CA VAL A 362 1.78 -7.29 3.60
C VAL A 362 2.28 -8.06 2.37
N LEU A 363 3.60 -8.24 2.29
CA LEU A 363 4.30 -8.80 1.13
C LEU A 363 4.77 -10.25 1.33
N ASP A 364 4.55 -10.80 2.53
CA ASP A 364 4.88 -12.18 2.85
C ASP A 364 3.84 -13.17 2.31
N HIS A 365 4.27 -14.39 1.96
CA HIS A 365 3.39 -15.43 1.38
C HIS A 365 2.25 -15.80 2.34
N GLU A 366 2.57 -15.92 3.64
CA GLU A 366 1.61 -16.23 4.69
C GLU A 366 0.83 -15.00 5.18
N LYS A 367 1.09 -13.81 4.62
CA LYS A 367 0.43 -12.54 4.94
C LYS A 367 0.51 -12.13 6.42
N ARG A 368 1.57 -12.54 7.11
CA ARG A 368 1.73 -12.33 8.56
C ARG A 368 2.45 -11.06 8.95
N PHE A 369 3.19 -10.43 8.05
CA PHE A 369 4.10 -9.33 8.38
C PHE A 369 3.90 -8.10 7.49
N TYR A 370 3.94 -6.92 8.11
CA TYR A 370 4.13 -5.66 7.40
C TYR A 370 5.61 -5.47 7.08
N ILE A 371 5.91 -5.26 5.79
CA ILE A 371 7.26 -5.08 5.26
C ILE A 371 7.29 -3.80 4.42
N CYS A 372 8.37 -3.01 4.55
CA CYS A 372 8.57 -1.83 3.73
C CYS A 372 8.59 -2.19 2.24
N ALA A 373 7.69 -1.60 1.43
CA ALA A 373 7.64 -1.87 -0.01
C ALA A 373 8.91 -1.40 -0.74
N GLY A 374 9.54 -0.32 -0.24
CA GLY A 374 10.83 0.14 -0.73
C GLY A 374 11.91 -0.92 -0.53
N ARG A 375 11.92 -1.61 0.62
CA ARG A 375 12.85 -2.72 0.89
C ARG A 375 12.58 -3.89 -0.05
N HIS A 376 11.33 -4.28 -0.26
CA HIS A 376 10.98 -5.35 -1.21
C HIS A 376 11.39 -5.02 -2.66
N ARG A 377 11.49 -3.73 -3.00
CA ARG A 377 11.98 -3.26 -4.30
C ARG A 377 13.47 -2.99 -4.34
N ASN A 378 14.22 -3.30 -3.27
CA ASN A 378 15.65 -3.04 -3.17
C ASN A 378 16.01 -1.54 -3.24
N GLN A 379 15.16 -0.70 -2.64
CA GLN A 379 15.29 0.76 -2.62
C GLN A 379 15.38 1.33 -1.20
N CYS A 380 15.37 0.47 -0.17
CA CYS A 380 15.42 0.89 1.23
C CYS A 380 16.15 -0.15 2.09
N GLY A 381 17.02 0.32 2.99
CA GLY A 381 17.78 -0.51 3.92
C GLY A 381 17.02 -0.99 5.16
N CYS A 382 15.74 -0.62 5.34
CA CYS A 382 14.92 -1.03 6.48
C CYS A 382 14.73 -2.55 6.50
N LYS A 383 15.32 -3.27 7.46
CA LYS A 383 15.28 -4.74 7.58
C LYS A 383 14.26 -5.25 8.60
N ALA A 384 13.76 -4.38 9.48
CA ALA A 384 12.73 -4.72 10.44
C ALA A 384 11.40 -5.06 9.74
N ARG A 385 10.64 -5.93 10.39
CA ARG A 385 9.28 -6.36 10.00
C ARG A 385 8.45 -6.44 11.27
N VAL A 386 7.17 -6.11 11.18
CA VAL A 386 6.25 -6.20 12.32
C VAL A 386 5.14 -7.21 12.01
N PRO A 387 4.81 -8.13 12.94
CA PRO A 387 3.65 -9.00 12.80
C PRO A 387 2.37 -8.17 12.63
N ARG A 388 1.51 -8.56 11.69
CA ARG A 388 0.27 -7.84 11.35
C ARG A 388 -0.65 -7.73 12.56
N GLU A 389 -0.97 -8.86 13.16
CA GLU A 389 -1.89 -8.93 14.31
C GLU A 389 -1.40 -8.10 15.49
N LEU A 390 -0.09 -8.13 15.77
CA LEU A 390 0.51 -7.31 16.82
C LEU A 390 0.39 -5.81 16.50
N ALA A 391 0.67 -5.41 15.26
CA ALA A 391 0.57 -4.00 14.88
C ALA A 391 -0.87 -3.49 14.97
N GLU A 392 -1.83 -4.29 14.52
CA GLU A 392 -3.26 -3.99 14.53
C GLU A 392 -3.84 -3.94 15.94
N SER A 393 -3.52 -4.91 16.79
CA SER A 393 -3.99 -4.90 18.18
C SER A 393 -3.41 -3.72 18.95
N MET A 394 -2.08 -3.51 18.89
CA MET A 394 -1.41 -2.46 19.66
C MET A 394 -1.90 -1.06 19.29
N ILE A 395 -2.07 -0.77 18.00
CA ILE A 395 -2.52 0.56 17.58
C ILE A 395 -3.99 0.80 17.95
N VAL A 396 -4.86 -0.21 17.78
CA VAL A 396 -6.26 -0.11 18.20
C VAL A 396 -6.33 0.10 19.71
N ASP A 397 -5.62 -0.69 20.51
CA ASP A 397 -5.67 -0.59 21.96
C ASP A 397 -5.13 0.74 22.47
N VAL A 398 -4.02 1.25 21.92
CA VAL A 398 -3.47 2.55 22.30
C VAL A 398 -4.41 3.69 21.92
N VAL A 399 -4.95 3.70 20.71
CA VAL A 399 -5.92 4.73 20.27
C VAL A 399 -7.21 4.65 21.09
N THR A 400 -7.71 3.43 21.38
CA THR A 400 -8.88 3.20 22.23
C THR A 400 -8.66 3.75 23.64
N ASN A 401 -7.55 3.38 24.27
CA ASN A 401 -7.22 3.85 25.61
C ASN A 401 -7.06 5.38 25.65
N ARG A 402 -6.48 5.98 24.60
CA ARG A 402 -6.32 7.45 24.52
C ARG A 402 -7.65 8.15 24.36
N LEU A 403 -8.54 7.66 23.49
CA LEU A 403 -9.83 8.30 23.22
C LEU A 403 -10.89 8.03 24.30
N LEU A 404 -10.87 6.87 24.97
CA LEU A 404 -11.88 6.48 25.97
C LEU A 404 -11.45 6.67 27.43
N LYS A 405 -10.14 6.68 27.76
CA LYS A 405 -9.69 6.75 29.17
C LYS A 405 -9.05 8.10 29.52
N ASN A 406 -8.73 8.94 28.55
CA ASN A 406 -8.14 10.24 28.82
C ASN A 406 -9.22 11.33 28.94
N ALA A 407 -9.48 11.76 30.17
CA ALA A 407 -10.48 12.78 30.48
C ALA A 407 -10.21 14.13 29.77
N THR A 408 -8.95 14.51 29.58
CA THR A 408 -8.62 15.77 28.88
C THR A 408 -9.00 15.70 27.42
N TRP A 409 -8.81 14.54 26.79
CA TRP A 409 -9.14 14.33 25.39
C TRP A 409 -10.66 14.24 25.20
N GLN A 410 -11.37 13.55 26.10
CA GLN A 410 -12.83 13.50 26.09
C GLN A 410 -13.46 14.89 26.19
N ALA A 411 -12.99 15.71 27.13
CA ALA A 411 -13.44 17.09 27.28
C ALA A 411 -13.18 17.91 26.01
N ALA A 412 -12.00 17.78 25.40
CA ALA A 412 -11.66 18.45 24.15
C ALA A 412 -12.54 17.99 22.98
N ALA A 413 -12.78 16.68 22.84
CA ALA A 413 -13.64 16.12 21.80
C ALA A 413 -15.09 16.59 21.93
N HIS A 414 -15.61 16.61 23.16
CA HIS A 414 -16.95 17.09 23.47
C HIS A 414 -17.08 18.58 23.19
N SER A 415 -16.14 19.40 23.67
CA SER A 415 -16.13 20.85 23.43
C SER A 415 -16.08 21.16 21.93
N HIS A 416 -15.19 20.49 21.19
CA HIS A 416 -15.06 20.72 19.75
C HIS A 416 -16.31 20.27 18.97
N THR A 417 -16.87 19.10 19.31
CA THR A 417 -18.11 18.59 18.71
C THR A 417 -19.29 19.52 18.97
N THR A 418 -19.39 20.05 20.19
CA THR A 418 -20.43 21.01 20.57
C THR A 418 -20.29 22.33 19.82
N ALA A 419 -19.08 22.89 19.75
CA ALA A 419 -18.82 24.14 19.03
C ALA A 419 -19.14 24.00 17.53
N ILE A 420 -18.73 22.89 16.90
CA ILE A 420 -19.06 22.63 15.49
C ILE A 420 -20.57 22.46 15.31
N TRP A 421 -21.23 21.68 16.17
CA TRP A 421 -22.69 21.50 16.11
C TRP A 421 -23.41 22.86 16.25
N GLN A 422 -22.95 23.73 17.16
CA GLN A 422 -23.46 25.08 17.33
C GLN A 422 -23.25 25.93 16.08
N SER A 423 -22.07 25.92 15.47
CA SER A 423 -21.82 26.66 14.23
C SER A 423 -22.75 26.21 13.10
N LEU A 424 -22.93 24.90 12.91
CA LEU A 424 -23.78 24.31 11.87
C LEU A 424 -25.28 24.53 12.10
N THR A 425 -25.69 24.83 13.34
CA THR A 425 -27.09 25.13 13.69
C THR A 425 -27.37 26.63 13.75
N THR A 426 -26.35 27.44 14.05
CA THR A 426 -26.43 28.91 14.10
C THR A 426 -26.36 29.51 12.70
N ASP A 427 -25.58 28.92 11.79
CA ASP A 427 -25.58 29.25 10.37
C ASP A 427 -26.81 28.65 9.68
N LYS A 428 -27.93 29.37 9.72
CA LYS A 428 -29.10 29.06 8.88
C LYS A 428 -29.59 30.24 8.04
N PRO A 429 -30.04 29.95 6.80
CA PRO A 429 -30.21 30.89 5.69
C PRO A 429 -31.29 31.93 5.98
N ASP A 430 -31.27 33.05 5.26
CA ASP A 430 -32.24 34.17 5.35
C ASP A 430 -33.72 33.73 5.54
N ALA A 431 -34.09 32.57 4.98
CA ALA A 431 -35.41 31.93 5.14
C ALA A 431 -35.83 31.66 6.61
N LEU A 432 -34.90 31.25 7.48
CA LEU A 432 -35.21 30.92 8.89
C LEU A 432 -35.37 32.18 9.75
N SER A 433 -34.66 33.26 9.40
CA SER A 433 -34.85 34.58 9.99
C SER A 433 -36.22 35.16 9.62
N ALA A 434 -36.61 35.05 8.35
CA ALA A 434 -37.92 35.48 7.87
C ALA A 434 -39.08 34.73 8.56
N LEU A 435 -38.96 33.40 8.76
CA LEU A 435 -39.95 32.60 9.47
C LEU A 435 -40.06 32.99 10.95
N ARG A 436 -38.94 33.26 11.64
CA ARG A 436 -38.94 33.74 13.02
C ARG A 436 -39.57 35.12 13.17
N SER A 437 -39.32 36.04 12.23
CA SER A 437 -39.99 37.35 12.20
C SER A 437 -41.51 37.17 12.07
N LYS A 438 -41.94 36.31 11.15
CA LYS A 438 -43.36 36.00 10.94
C LYS A 438 -44.03 35.39 12.18
N GLN A 439 -43.30 34.60 12.96
CA GLN A 439 -43.79 34.09 14.25
C GLN A 439 -44.07 35.23 15.24
N VAL A 440 -43.12 36.14 15.41
CA VAL A 440 -43.25 37.30 16.33
C VAL A 440 -44.41 38.20 15.89
N ASP A 441 -44.55 38.45 14.59
CA ASP A 441 -45.65 39.26 14.05
C ASP A 441 -47.03 38.61 14.33
N LEU A 442 -47.16 37.29 14.13
CA LEU A 442 -48.39 36.55 14.40
C LEU A 442 -48.73 36.51 15.89
N GLU A 443 -47.74 36.34 16.77
CA GLU A 443 -47.90 36.39 18.23
C GLU A 443 -48.38 37.78 18.69
N GLY A 444 -47.80 38.86 18.14
CA GLY A 444 -48.25 40.24 18.42
C GLY A 444 -49.67 40.53 17.92
N VAL A 445 -50.05 40.00 16.74
CA VAL A 445 -51.41 40.13 16.22
C VAL A 445 -52.42 39.36 17.08
N LEU A 446 -52.07 38.16 17.54
CA LEU A 446 -52.91 37.38 18.46
C LEU A 446 -53.10 38.10 19.79
N GLU A 447 -52.03 38.64 20.38
CA GLU A 447 -52.07 39.42 21.62
C GLU A 447 -53.00 40.65 21.47
N HIS A 448 -52.88 41.40 20.38
CA HIS A 448 -53.76 42.54 20.10
C HIS A 448 -55.24 42.13 19.91
N LEU A 449 -55.50 40.99 19.26
CA LEU A 449 -56.84 40.46 19.08
C LEU A 449 -57.44 39.99 20.41
N MET A 450 -56.65 39.36 21.28
CA MET A 450 -57.06 38.97 22.63
C MET A 450 -57.41 40.17 23.49
N GLN A 451 -56.56 41.21 23.52
CA GLN A 451 -56.83 42.46 24.23
C GLN A 451 -58.07 43.20 23.72
N SER A 452 -58.42 43.03 22.44
CA SER A 452 -59.63 43.62 21.85
C SER A 452 -60.91 42.89 22.29
N ILE A 453 -60.84 41.58 22.56
CA ILE A 453 -61.96 40.80 23.12
C ILE A 453 -62.17 41.14 24.59
N GLU A 454 -61.10 41.31 25.36
CA GLU A 454 -61.19 41.67 26.79
C GLU A 454 -61.91 43.01 27.02
N LYS A 455 -61.89 43.91 26.05
CA LYS A 455 -62.52 45.23 26.11
C LYS A 455 -63.96 45.28 25.57
N ALA A 456 -64.49 44.18 25.03
CA ALA A 456 -65.81 44.13 24.37
C ALA A 456 -66.71 43.01 24.95
N PRO A 457 -67.90 43.32 25.51
CA PRO A 457 -68.77 42.34 26.18
C PRO A 457 -69.37 41.26 25.27
N ASN A 458 -69.37 41.47 23.95
CA ASN A 458 -69.91 40.52 22.98
C ASN A 458 -69.07 40.56 21.69
N PRO A 459 -68.01 39.73 21.57
CA PRO A 459 -67.12 39.79 20.44
C PRO A 459 -67.84 39.32 19.16
N PRO A 460 -67.77 40.08 18.05
CA PRO A 460 -68.36 39.64 16.79
C PRO A 460 -67.72 38.32 16.32
N ALA A 461 -68.52 37.38 15.82
CA ALA A 461 -68.09 36.04 15.38
C ALA A 461 -66.86 36.06 14.44
N LYS A 462 -66.72 37.13 13.66
CA LYS A 462 -65.61 37.39 12.75
C LYS A 462 -64.24 37.55 13.44
N ILE A 463 -64.21 37.97 14.71
CA ILE A 463 -62.96 38.09 15.51
C ILE A 463 -62.53 36.70 16.02
N LEU A 464 -63.48 35.89 16.49
CA LEU A 464 -63.20 34.51 16.92
C LEU A 464 -62.65 33.66 15.77
N GLU A 465 -63.26 33.76 14.59
CA GLU A 465 -62.77 33.10 13.37
C GLU A 465 -61.36 33.58 12.98
N ARG A 466 -61.05 34.87 13.19
CA ARG A 466 -59.73 35.43 12.90
C ARG A 466 -58.66 34.95 13.88
N ILE A 467 -58.99 34.74 15.15
CA ILE A 467 -58.09 34.16 16.14
C ILE A 467 -57.80 32.70 15.78
N GLU A 468 -58.82 31.89 15.50
CA GLU A 468 -58.61 30.50 15.08
C GLU A 468 -57.76 30.37 13.80
N GLN A 469 -57.94 31.29 12.85
CA GLN A 469 -57.10 31.36 11.65
C GLN A 469 -55.64 31.69 11.99
N ARG A 470 -55.40 32.71 12.83
CA ARG A 470 -54.04 33.15 13.19
C ARG A 470 -53.32 32.15 14.09
N THR A 471 -54.03 31.44 14.97
CA THR A 471 -53.47 30.35 15.77
C THR A 471 -53.05 29.17 14.91
N ARG A 472 -53.85 28.80 13.88
CA ARG A 472 -53.45 27.77 12.89
C ARG A 472 -52.22 28.19 12.09
N GLU A 473 -52.19 29.42 11.59
CA GLU A 473 -51.02 29.97 10.88
C GLU A 473 -49.77 29.99 11.77
N LEU A 474 -49.91 30.29 13.07
CA LEU A 474 -48.80 30.25 14.02
C LEU A 474 -48.26 28.83 14.24
N GLU A 475 -49.14 27.84 14.39
CA GLU A 475 -48.74 26.42 14.51
C GLU A 475 -48.06 25.90 13.23
N GLU A 476 -48.54 26.29 12.06
CA GLU A 476 -47.90 25.96 10.78
C GLU A 476 -46.49 26.57 10.66
N VAL A 477 -46.35 27.85 10.99
CA VAL A 477 -45.05 28.55 10.98
C VAL A 477 -44.10 27.94 12.00
N LYS A 478 -44.57 27.58 13.20
CA LYS A 478 -43.76 26.86 14.20
C LYS A 478 -43.30 25.49 13.68
N ALA A 479 -44.19 24.73 13.04
CA ALA A 479 -43.84 23.44 12.44
C ALA A 479 -42.86 23.58 11.25
N GLU A 480 -42.94 24.67 10.49
CA GLU A 480 -42.03 25.00 9.38
C GLU A 480 -40.64 25.43 9.89
N ILE A 481 -40.57 26.24 10.94
CA ILE A 481 -39.31 26.56 11.65
C ILE A 481 -38.63 25.28 12.15
N VAL A 482 -39.38 24.32 12.69
CA VAL A 482 -38.81 23.04 13.15
C VAL A 482 -38.30 22.18 11.98
N ARG A 483 -38.98 22.20 10.83
CA ARG A 483 -38.55 21.48 9.63
C ARG A 483 -37.30 22.10 9.03
N GLU A 484 -37.32 23.43 8.82
CA GLU A 484 -36.19 24.17 8.25
C GLU A 484 -35.00 24.28 9.20
N SER A 485 -35.21 24.17 10.53
CA SER A 485 -34.12 24.13 11.52
C SER A 485 -33.46 22.77 11.65
N ARG A 486 -34.01 21.70 11.09
CA ARG A 486 -33.31 20.41 10.98
C ARG A 486 -32.27 20.44 9.87
N VAL A 487 -30.99 20.24 10.20
CA VAL A 487 -29.96 19.95 9.19
C VAL A 487 -30.03 18.44 8.92
N PRO A 488 -30.27 17.99 7.66
CA PRO A 488 -30.31 16.57 7.35
C PRO A 488 -29.04 15.85 7.82
N GLY A 489 -29.21 14.83 8.67
CA GLY A 489 -28.14 14.00 9.22
C GLY A 489 -27.47 14.52 10.50
N LEU A 490 -27.83 15.72 10.99
CA LEU A 490 -27.31 16.26 12.25
C LEU A 490 -28.21 15.86 13.43
N PRO A 491 -27.66 15.47 14.60
CA PRO A 491 -28.47 15.19 15.78
C PRO A 491 -29.25 16.42 16.25
N ALA A 492 -30.48 16.21 16.74
CA ALA A 492 -31.42 17.28 17.12
C ALA A 492 -30.98 18.09 18.34
N LYS A 493 -30.09 17.53 19.16
CA LYS A 493 -29.44 18.20 20.29
C LYS A 493 -27.93 18.04 20.14
N ALA A 494 -27.17 18.93 20.79
CA ALA A 494 -25.72 18.77 20.88
C ALA A 494 -25.40 17.42 21.54
N PRO A 495 -24.53 16.60 20.94
CA PRO A 495 -24.15 15.30 21.49
C PRO A 495 -23.55 15.45 22.89
N THR A 496 -24.03 14.67 23.85
CA THR A 496 -23.47 14.69 25.21
C THR A 496 -22.13 13.95 25.27
N SER A 497 -21.35 14.18 26.32
CA SER A 497 -20.08 13.47 26.53
C SER A 497 -20.27 11.95 26.59
N GLU A 498 -21.39 11.48 27.16
CA GLU A 498 -21.74 10.05 27.26
C GLU A 498 -22.08 9.46 25.88
N GLU A 499 -22.84 10.18 25.05
CA GLU A 499 -23.18 9.75 23.69
C GLU A 499 -21.95 9.68 22.78
N ILE A 500 -21.00 10.62 22.91
CA ILE A 500 -19.72 10.58 22.19
C ILE A 500 -18.91 9.37 22.64
N GLU A 501 -18.88 9.09 23.94
CA GLU A 501 -18.15 7.94 24.47
C GLU A 501 -18.77 6.62 23.98
N GLU A 502 -20.10 6.50 24.00
CA GLU A 502 -20.81 5.33 23.49
C GLU A 502 -20.57 5.13 21.99
N HIS A 503 -20.62 6.20 21.20
CA HIS A 503 -20.29 6.16 19.77
C HIS A 503 -18.87 5.66 19.54
N LEU A 504 -17.90 6.16 20.31
CA LEU A 504 -16.51 5.69 20.25
C LEU A 504 -16.38 4.22 20.66
N ARG A 505 -17.04 3.77 21.74
CA ARG A 505 -17.05 2.35 22.15
C ARG A 505 -17.61 1.44 21.05
N ASN A 506 -18.72 1.84 20.43
CA ASN A 506 -19.34 1.12 19.32
C ASN A 506 -18.43 1.09 18.08
N LEU A 507 -17.71 2.18 17.82
CA LEU A 507 -16.73 2.24 16.74
C LEU A 507 -15.58 1.27 17.02
N PHE A 508 -15.01 1.27 18.22
CA PHE A 508 -13.90 0.39 18.60
C PHE A 508 -14.29 -1.10 18.64
N SER A 509 -15.51 -1.43 19.05
CA SER A 509 -16.01 -2.81 18.96
C SER A 509 -16.08 -3.27 17.50
N LEU A 510 -16.53 -2.38 16.60
CA LEU A 510 -16.54 -2.62 15.16
C LEU A 510 -15.11 -2.70 14.57
N LEU A 511 -14.14 -1.93 15.08
CA LEU A 511 -12.73 -2.04 14.71
C LEU A 511 -12.12 -3.41 15.00
N ARG A 512 -12.51 -4.02 16.12
CA ARG A 512 -12.08 -5.38 16.50
C ARG A 512 -12.72 -6.46 15.62
N SER A 513 -13.88 -6.20 15.01
CA SER A 513 -14.54 -7.15 14.09
C SER A 513 -13.84 -7.30 12.73
N GLY A 514 -12.94 -6.38 12.36
CA GLY A 514 -12.13 -6.47 11.14
C GLY A 514 -12.89 -6.30 9.81
N THR A 515 -14.11 -5.74 9.83
CA THR A 515 -14.92 -5.52 8.63
C THR A 515 -14.35 -4.42 7.71
N PRO A 516 -14.65 -4.40 6.40
CA PRO A 516 -14.20 -3.34 5.50
C PRO A 516 -14.63 -1.93 5.95
N ALA A 517 -15.84 -1.80 6.51
CA ALA A 517 -16.33 -0.55 7.09
C ALA A 517 -15.46 -0.08 8.27
N ALA A 518 -14.95 -1.03 9.07
CA ALA A 518 -14.03 -0.74 10.15
C ALA A 518 -12.71 -0.12 9.67
N ILE A 519 -12.19 -0.60 8.53
CA ILE A 519 -10.95 -0.09 7.94
C ILE A 519 -11.10 1.39 7.56
N GLU A 520 -12.22 1.75 6.94
CA GLU A 520 -12.50 3.12 6.52
C GLU A 520 -12.70 4.04 7.73
N SER A 521 -13.49 3.60 8.71
CA SER A 521 -13.72 4.36 9.94
C SER A 521 -12.43 4.62 10.72
N PHE A 522 -11.55 3.63 10.85
CA PHE A 522 -10.25 3.81 11.53
C PHE A 522 -9.36 4.82 10.82
N GLN A 523 -9.35 4.80 9.50
CA GLN A 523 -8.56 5.73 8.70
C GLN A 523 -9.07 7.16 8.79
N LYS A 524 -10.38 7.34 8.97
CA LYS A 524 -10.98 8.65 9.23
C LYS A 524 -10.63 9.18 10.62
N LEU A 525 -10.32 8.32 11.59
CA LEU A 525 -9.93 8.74 12.94
C LEU A 525 -8.46 9.14 13.08
N ILE A 526 -7.58 8.65 12.21
CA ILE A 526 -6.14 8.96 12.25
C ILE A 526 -5.83 10.09 11.29
N ASP A 527 -5.10 11.10 11.78
CA ASP A 527 -4.64 12.21 10.97
C ASP A 527 -3.35 11.87 10.21
N GLY A 528 -3.54 11.24 9.04
CA GLY A 528 -2.46 10.95 8.09
C GLY A 528 -1.81 9.59 8.27
N PRO A 529 -0.65 9.36 7.62
CA PRO A 529 0.03 8.06 7.67
C PRO A 529 0.75 7.85 9.00
N VAL A 530 0.75 6.61 9.49
CA VAL A 530 1.57 6.21 10.64
C VAL A 530 3.02 6.06 10.18
N VAL A 531 3.89 6.92 10.68
CA VAL A 531 5.30 6.94 10.28
C VAL A 531 6.07 5.91 11.08
N LEU A 532 6.69 4.95 10.40
CA LEU A 532 7.50 3.88 11.00
C LEU A 532 9.00 4.15 10.84
N GLU A 533 9.70 4.10 11.96
CA GLU A 533 11.15 4.22 12.07
C GLU A 533 11.76 2.91 12.58
N GLU A 534 12.88 2.51 11.99
CA GLU A 534 13.62 1.33 12.43
C GLU A 534 14.58 1.73 13.56
N VAL A 535 14.36 1.17 14.76
CA VAL A 535 15.14 1.48 15.97
C VAL A 535 15.91 0.23 16.43
N PRO A 536 17.23 0.33 16.71
CA PRO A 536 17.99 -0.77 17.26
C PRO A 536 17.58 -1.07 18.70
N ILE A 537 17.61 -2.36 19.08
CA ILE A 537 17.47 -2.79 20.48
C ILE A 537 18.88 -3.04 21.01
N PRO A 538 19.26 -2.47 22.17
CA PRO A 538 20.53 -2.80 22.81
C PRO A 538 20.71 -4.32 22.94
N ASN A 539 21.90 -4.83 22.61
CA ASN A 539 22.27 -6.25 22.73
C ASN A 539 21.46 -7.24 21.86
N ARG A 540 20.67 -6.79 20.86
CA ARG A 540 19.99 -7.68 19.90
C ARG A 540 20.37 -7.36 18.46
N LYS A 541 20.58 -8.41 17.65
CA LYS A 541 20.80 -8.28 16.19
C LYS A 541 19.53 -7.81 15.44
N ARG A 542 18.35 -8.06 16.01
CA ARG A 542 17.06 -7.67 15.40
C ARG A 542 16.62 -6.32 15.93
N LYS A 543 16.29 -5.42 15.00
CA LYS A 543 15.73 -4.08 15.26
C LYS A 543 14.19 -4.16 15.30
N PHE A 544 13.55 -3.18 15.93
CA PHE A 544 12.09 -3.06 15.97
C PHE A 544 11.62 -1.81 15.23
N LEU A 545 10.30 -1.71 15.02
CA LEU A 545 9.69 -0.54 14.40
C LEU A 545 9.02 0.32 15.46
N LYS A 546 9.40 1.60 15.53
CA LYS A 546 8.72 2.63 16.30
C LYS A 546 7.76 3.35 15.35
N GLY A 547 6.48 3.41 15.70
CA GLY A 547 5.45 4.11 14.94
C GLY A 547 5.05 5.43 15.59
N THR A 548 4.78 6.43 14.78
CA THR A 548 4.22 7.71 15.22
C THR A 548 2.84 7.87 14.59
N VAL A 549 1.82 8.04 15.43
CA VAL A 549 0.41 8.23 15.04
C VAL A 549 -0.03 9.62 15.47
N ARG A 550 -0.79 10.32 14.63
CA ARG A 550 -1.34 11.64 14.96
C ARG A 550 -2.87 11.55 15.06
N LEU A 551 -3.43 12.10 16.12
CA LEU A 551 -4.87 12.17 16.36
C LEU A 551 -5.32 13.63 16.36
N ARG A 552 -6.53 13.91 15.85
CA ARG A 552 -7.17 15.23 15.86
C ARG A 552 -8.58 15.12 16.42
N SER A 553 -9.00 16.08 17.24
CA SER A 553 -10.37 16.13 17.77
C SER A 553 -11.39 16.34 16.67
N LEU A 554 -11.04 17.07 15.60
CA LEU A 554 -11.88 17.25 14.42
C LEU A 554 -12.36 15.92 13.81
N LEU A 555 -11.48 14.93 13.71
CA LEU A 555 -11.77 13.65 13.07
C LEU A 555 -12.78 12.82 13.87
N VAL A 556 -12.75 12.94 15.20
CA VAL A 556 -13.77 12.37 16.07
C VAL A 556 -15.10 13.09 15.87
N THR A 557 -15.09 14.43 15.82
CA THR A 557 -16.30 15.22 15.55
C THR A 557 -16.94 14.86 14.20
N GLN A 558 -16.14 14.72 13.14
CA GLN A 558 -16.64 14.29 11.82
C GLN A 558 -17.26 12.89 11.87
N SER A 559 -16.68 11.97 12.66
CA SER A 559 -17.23 10.63 12.86
C SER A 559 -18.58 10.66 13.60
N VAL A 560 -18.68 11.47 14.67
CA VAL A 560 -19.90 11.61 15.49
C VAL A 560 -21.02 12.28 14.69
N LEU A 561 -20.72 13.39 14.02
CA LEU A 561 -21.69 14.16 13.23
C LEU A 561 -21.94 13.56 11.84
N ARG A 562 -21.20 12.50 11.47
CA ARG A 562 -21.27 11.80 10.17
C ARG A 562 -21.17 12.75 8.96
N ARG A 563 -20.34 13.78 9.09
CA ARG A 563 -20.20 14.85 8.08
C ARG A 563 -18.76 15.34 8.05
N ASP A 564 -18.29 15.67 6.85
CA ASP A 564 -17.02 16.36 6.69
C ASP A 564 -17.20 17.82 7.11
N VAL A 565 -16.42 18.24 8.10
CA VAL A 565 -16.44 19.60 8.65
C VAL A 565 -15.04 20.18 8.57
N SER A 566 -14.91 21.42 8.11
CA SER A 566 -13.64 22.16 8.16
C SER A 566 -13.42 22.73 9.55
N SER A 567 -12.22 22.59 10.10
CA SER A 567 -11.85 23.22 11.38
C SER A 567 -11.81 24.74 11.26
N THR A 568 -12.39 25.45 12.22
CA THR A 568 -11.84 26.72 12.69
C THR A 568 -10.63 26.39 13.57
N GLU A 569 -9.49 27.06 13.38
CA GLU A 569 -8.22 26.68 14.00
C GLU A 569 -8.24 26.71 15.54
N ASP A 570 -9.16 27.44 16.15
CA ASP A 570 -9.19 27.74 17.59
C ASP A 570 -9.58 26.57 18.52
N HIS A 571 -10.12 25.44 18.00
CA HIS A 571 -10.67 24.36 18.83
C HIS A 571 -10.18 22.94 18.49
N ASP A 572 -9.25 22.80 17.55
CA ASP A 572 -8.78 21.49 17.12
C ASP A 572 -7.51 21.02 17.87
N THR A 573 -7.70 20.05 18.76
CA THR A 573 -6.62 19.46 19.55
C THR A 573 -5.91 18.38 18.74
N THR A 574 -4.62 18.55 18.51
CA THR A 574 -3.76 17.56 17.86
C THR A 574 -2.83 16.89 18.87
N GLU A 575 -2.84 15.56 18.97
CA GLU A 575 -1.92 14.79 19.80
C GLU A 575 -1.10 13.82 18.93
N THR A 576 0.20 13.70 19.22
CA THR A 576 1.08 12.73 18.57
C THR A 576 1.45 11.63 19.56
N ILE A 577 1.14 10.38 19.20
CA ILE A 577 1.39 9.20 20.02
C ILE A 577 2.50 8.37 19.38
N GLU A 578 3.49 7.99 20.19
CA GLU A 578 4.55 7.08 19.80
C GLU A 578 4.27 5.67 20.30
N LEU A 579 4.37 4.69 19.40
CA LEU A 579 4.21 3.27 19.69
C LEU A 579 5.49 2.49 19.37
N ALA A 580 5.96 1.68 20.31
CA ALA A 580 6.99 0.70 20.03
C ALA A 580 6.33 -0.62 19.62
N PHE A 581 6.32 -0.97 18.33
CA PHE A 581 5.73 -2.22 17.85
C PHE A 581 6.61 -3.43 18.18
N ARG A 582 6.61 -3.78 19.46
CA ARG A 582 7.23 -4.97 20.03
C ARG A 582 6.27 -5.50 21.11
N ARG A 583 6.25 -6.80 21.31
CA ARG A 583 5.69 -7.32 22.56
C ARG A 583 6.57 -6.77 23.70
N GLU A 584 5.94 -6.33 24.79
CA GLU A 584 6.69 -6.02 26.00
C GLU A 584 7.53 -7.24 26.35
N ASP A 585 8.81 -7.01 26.65
CA ASP A 585 9.77 -8.09 26.85
C ASP A 585 9.52 -8.65 28.25
N ASP A 586 8.51 -9.53 28.35
CA ASP A 586 8.17 -10.33 29.52
C ASP A 586 9.40 -11.12 30.02
N THR A 587 10.41 -11.29 29.16
CA THR A 587 11.75 -11.76 29.52
C THR A 587 12.33 -11.04 30.76
N SER A 588 12.07 -9.74 30.96
CA SER A 588 12.57 -9.03 32.15
C SER A 588 11.80 -9.36 33.43
N GLU A 589 10.49 -9.52 33.34
CA GLU A 589 9.62 -9.91 34.46
C GLU A 589 9.81 -11.38 34.79
N HIS A 590 9.74 -12.26 33.79
CA HIS A 590 10.13 -13.67 33.89
C HIS A 590 11.55 -13.86 34.41
N ALA A 591 12.51 -13.01 34.06
CA ALA A 591 13.86 -13.09 34.61
C ALA A 591 13.90 -12.74 36.10
N ARG A 592 13.16 -11.71 36.55
CA ARG A 592 13.03 -11.38 37.97
C ARG A 592 12.27 -12.47 38.74
N ARG A 593 11.18 -12.98 38.18
CA ARG A 593 10.37 -14.05 38.78
C ARG A 593 11.15 -15.36 38.85
N ALA A 594 11.85 -15.74 37.78
CA ALA A 594 12.76 -16.90 37.80
C ALA A 594 13.84 -16.76 38.88
N HIS A 595 14.38 -15.55 39.06
CA HIS A 595 15.38 -15.26 40.09
C HIS A 595 14.79 -15.32 41.51
N ALA A 596 13.57 -14.81 41.72
CA ALA A 596 12.84 -14.94 42.98
C ALA A 596 12.53 -16.42 43.32
N LEU A 597 12.02 -17.19 42.37
CA LEU A 597 11.74 -18.62 42.55
C LEU A 597 13.01 -19.44 42.80
N TRP A 598 14.14 -19.02 42.24
CA TRP A 598 15.44 -19.60 42.56
C TRP A 598 15.88 -19.28 44.00
N HIS A 599 15.65 -18.06 44.48
CA HIS A 599 15.87 -17.69 45.88
C HIS A 599 14.95 -18.43 46.85
N GLU A 600 13.75 -18.78 46.44
CA GLU A 600 12.83 -19.69 47.15
C GLU A 600 13.29 -21.16 47.14
N GLY A 601 14.40 -21.49 46.45
CA GLY A 601 15.00 -22.83 46.42
C GLY A 601 14.47 -23.75 45.33
N LYS A 602 13.61 -23.27 44.42
CA LYS A 602 13.04 -24.10 43.34
C LYS A 602 14.07 -24.45 42.26
N ARG A 603 13.94 -25.64 41.68
CA ARG A 603 14.82 -26.14 40.60
C ARG A 603 14.44 -25.52 39.27
N CYS A 604 15.38 -25.48 38.33
CA CYS A 604 15.13 -24.91 36.99
C CYS A 604 13.95 -25.56 36.24
N ILE A 605 13.61 -26.81 36.54
CA ILE A 605 12.46 -27.52 35.96
C ILE A 605 11.15 -27.00 36.59
N GLU A 606 11.13 -26.84 37.92
CA GLU A 606 9.96 -26.31 38.66
C GLU A 606 9.72 -24.84 38.32
N ILE A 607 10.80 -24.05 38.18
CA ILE A 607 10.73 -22.66 37.71
C ILE A 607 10.20 -22.62 36.26
N ALA A 608 10.60 -23.57 35.42
CA ALA A 608 10.14 -23.63 34.04
C ALA A 608 8.65 -23.95 33.95
N GLU A 609 8.17 -24.90 34.75
CA GLU A 609 6.75 -25.25 34.86
C GLU A 609 5.90 -24.09 35.37
N GLU A 610 6.35 -23.41 36.43
CA GLU A 610 5.61 -22.29 37.02
C GLU A 610 5.56 -21.05 36.12
N LEU A 611 6.60 -20.84 35.30
CA LEU A 611 6.65 -19.76 34.32
C LEU A 611 6.08 -20.15 32.95
N GLY A 612 5.67 -21.41 32.75
CA GLY A 612 5.18 -21.90 31.45
C GLY A 612 6.23 -21.86 30.33
N VAL A 613 7.52 -21.93 30.66
CA VAL A 613 8.64 -21.88 29.71
C VAL A 613 9.43 -23.18 29.71
N THR A 614 10.39 -23.34 28.79
CA THR A 614 11.26 -24.53 28.80
C THR A 614 12.40 -24.37 29.82
N PRO A 615 12.94 -25.47 30.41
CA PRO A 615 14.09 -25.40 31.33
C PRO A 615 15.33 -24.69 30.76
N ASN A 616 15.57 -24.84 29.45
CA ASN A 616 16.64 -24.12 28.74
C ASN A 616 16.38 -22.61 28.65
N HIS A 617 15.11 -22.22 28.58
CA HIS A 617 14.72 -20.82 28.60
C HIS A 617 14.98 -20.18 29.96
N VAL A 618 14.75 -20.89 31.08
CA VAL A 618 15.10 -20.42 32.44
C VAL A 618 16.59 -20.08 32.57
N THR A 619 17.47 -20.90 32.00
CA THR A 619 18.91 -20.61 31.96
C THR A 619 19.21 -19.33 31.16
N THR A 620 18.48 -19.11 30.08
CA THR A 620 18.59 -17.88 29.28
C THR A 620 18.07 -16.66 30.04
N LEU A 621 17.01 -16.81 30.84
CA LEU A 621 16.47 -15.80 31.74
C LEU A 621 17.48 -15.42 32.83
N PHE A 622 18.19 -16.37 33.42
CA PHE A 622 19.26 -16.09 34.37
C PHE A 622 20.45 -15.35 33.74
N LYS A 623 20.87 -15.73 32.53
CA LYS A 623 21.90 -15.00 31.78
C LYS A 623 21.46 -13.57 31.45
N TYR A 624 20.18 -13.41 31.11
CA TYR A 624 19.57 -12.11 30.87
C TYR A 624 19.53 -11.25 32.14
N ALA A 625 19.12 -11.84 33.28
CA ALA A 625 19.07 -11.19 34.59
C ALA A 625 20.46 -10.69 35.03
N ALA A 626 21.47 -11.55 34.90
CA ALA A 626 22.84 -11.22 35.26
C ALA A 626 23.44 -10.11 34.40
N LYS A 627 23.14 -10.09 33.11
CA LYS A 627 23.69 -9.10 32.18
C LYS A 627 22.94 -7.77 32.17
N ASN A 628 21.62 -7.78 32.34
CA ASN A 628 20.77 -6.59 32.09
C ASN A 628 20.03 -6.09 33.34
N LEU A 629 19.87 -6.90 34.38
CA LEU A 629 19.17 -6.52 35.62
C LEU A 629 20.11 -6.44 36.83
N ASN A 630 21.41 -6.68 36.62
CA ASN A 630 22.45 -6.72 37.65
C ASN A 630 22.15 -7.69 38.81
N LEU A 631 21.38 -8.75 38.53
CA LEU A 631 21.02 -9.78 39.50
C LEU A 631 22.09 -10.89 39.50
N PRO A 632 22.45 -11.47 40.65
CA PRO A 632 23.51 -12.49 40.70
C PRO A 632 23.13 -13.71 39.87
N TYR A 633 24.06 -14.19 39.04
CA TYR A 633 23.83 -15.41 38.27
C TYR A 633 23.76 -16.62 39.22
N PRO A 634 22.69 -17.43 39.19
CA PRO A 634 22.60 -18.68 39.94
C PRO A 634 23.77 -19.61 39.63
N SER A 635 24.77 -19.64 40.50
CA SER A 635 25.87 -20.60 40.38
C SER A 635 25.42 -21.96 40.92
N THR A 636 25.81 -23.04 40.25
CA THR A 636 25.61 -24.44 40.66
C THR A 636 26.21 -24.76 42.04
N THR A 637 26.91 -23.82 42.67
CA THR A 637 27.52 -23.94 44.00
C THR A 637 26.50 -24.09 45.14
N VAL A 638 25.22 -23.76 44.92
CA VAL A 638 24.14 -24.06 45.88
C VAL A 638 23.85 -25.56 45.99
N ARG A 639 24.25 -26.39 45.00
CA ARG A 639 24.20 -27.87 45.12
C ARG A 639 25.09 -28.44 46.22
N LYS A 640 26.01 -27.66 46.79
CA LYS A 640 26.83 -28.12 47.93
C LYS A 640 26.15 -27.96 49.29
N ARG A 641 24.96 -27.35 49.38
CA ARG A 641 24.36 -27.00 50.68
C ARG A 641 23.10 -27.75 51.08
N LEU A 642 22.56 -28.66 50.28
CA LEU A 642 21.42 -29.46 50.69
C LEU A 642 21.60 -30.91 50.22
N GLU A 643 21.55 -31.81 51.21
CA GLU A 643 21.61 -33.28 51.17
C GLU A 643 22.98 -33.93 51.38
N ASP A 644 23.10 -34.72 52.47
CA ASP A 644 24.17 -35.67 52.70
C ASP A 644 24.39 -36.53 51.44
N SER A 645 25.56 -36.34 50.83
CA SER A 645 25.89 -37.00 49.57
C SER A 645 25.69 -38.51 49.73
N LEU A 646 25.18 -39.17 48.68
CA LEU A 646 25.00 -40.63 48.64
C LEU A 646 26.23 -41.37 49.22
N TYR A 647 27.45 -40.86 48.92
CA TYR A 647 28.72 -41.39 49.39
C TYR A 647 28.86 -41.38 50.92
N THR A 648 28.36 -40.34 51.60
CA THR A 648 28.41 -40.21 53.06
C THR A 648 27.45 -41.18 53.74
N ARG A 649 26.26 -41.42 53.14
CA ARG A 649 25.24 -42.32 53.68
C ARG A 649 25.61 -43.80 53.59
N ILE A 650 26.34 -44.18 52.54
CA ILE A 650 26.77 -45.58 52.33
C ILE A 650 28.21 -45.85 52.83
N GLU A 651 28.93 -44.84 53.33
CA GLU A 651 30.35 -44.94 53.73
C GLU A 651 30.58 -46.00 54.79
N SER A 652 29.78 -46.01 55.86
CA SER A 652 29.90 -47.00 56.95
C SER A 652 29.66 -48.42 56.45
N THR A 653 28.54 -48.67 55.77
CA THR A 653 28.16 -50.00 55.29
C THR A 653 29.15 -50.55 54.25
N VAL A 654 29.66 -49.68 53.35
CA VAL A 654 30.69 -50.06 52.37
C VAL A 654 31.98 -50.44 53.09
N MET A 655 32.42 -49.68 54.09
CA MET A 655 33.67 -49.94 54.80
C MET A 655 33.58 -51.17 55.73
N ASP A 656 32.43 -51.45 56.34
CA ASP A 656 32.20 -52.66 57.12
C ASP A 656 32.36 -53.92 56.26
N ARG A 657 31.74 -53.93 55.07
CA ARG A 657 31.85 -55.05 54.12
C ARG A 657 33.24 -55.14 53.50
N TRP A 658 33.88 -54.01 53.26
CA TRP A 658 35.27 -53.95 52.80
C TRP A 658 36.25 -54.52 53.84
N ASN A 659 36.07 -54.22 55.12
CA ASN A 659 36.92 -54.74 56.19
C ASN A 659 36.63 -56.22 56.49
N ALA A 660 35.38 -56.69 56.28
CA ALA A 660 35.00 -58.11 56.35
C ALA A 660 35.53 -58.95 55.17
N GLY A 661 36.19 -58.34 54.19
CA GLY A 661 36.89 -59.05 53.10
C GLY A 661 36.10 -59.22 51.81
N ALA A 662 34.93 -58.58 51.67
CA ALA A 662 34.15 -58.62 50.42
C ALA A 662 34.86 -57.88 49.27
N LEU A 663 34.56 -58.29 48.04
CA LEU A 663 35.02 -57.63 46.81
C LEU A 663 34.10 -56.46 46.45
N ILE A 664 34.65 -55.42 45.80
CA ILE A 664 33.87 -54.24 45.32
C ILE A 664 32.63 -54.65 44.53
N GLY A 665 32.74 -55.71 43.72
CA GLY A 665 31.62 -56.25 42.95
C GLY A 665 30.46 -56.74 43.83
N GLN A 666 30.77 -57.49 44.89
CA GLN A 666 29.77 -58.03 45.81
C GLN A 666 29.12 -56.92 46.64
N ILE A 667 29.92 -55.96 47.11
CA ILE A 667 29.40 -54.80 47.87
C ILE A 667 28.47 -53.96 46.98
N ALA A 668 28.81 -53.81 45.70
CA ALA A 668 28.00 -53.10 44.73
C ALA A 668 26.66 -53.80 44.46
N ASP A 669 26.70 -55.13 44.29
CA ASP A 669 25.51 -55.93 44.03
C ASP A 669 24.60 -56.01 45.27
N GLU A 670 25.15 -56.11 46.49
CA GLU A 670 24.40 -56.10 47.76
C GLU A 670 23.71 -54.76 48.05
N LEU A 671 24.37 -53.63 47.74
CA LEU A 671 23.84 -52.29 47.97
C LEU A 671 23.02 -51.74 46.79
N GLY A 672 22.93 -52.48 45.68
CA GLY A 672 22.24 -52.04 44.46
C GLY A 672 22.86 -50.80 43.82
N VAL A 673 24.18 -50.59 43.98
CA VAL A 673 24.91 -49.42 43.48
C VAL A 673 26.00 -49.82 42.50
N ASN A 674 26.46 -48.89 41.65
CA ASN A 674 27.54 -49.17 40.71
C ASN A 674 28.87 -49.44 41.44
N ARG A 675 29.66 -50.41 40.95
CA ARG A 675 31.03 -50.72 41.41
C ARG A 675 31.94 -49.50 41.46
N ALA A 676 31.80 -48.56 40.53
CA ALA A 676 32.54 -47.31 40.53
C ALA A 676 32.20 -46.44 41.76
N THR A 677 30.94 -46.44 42.19
CA THR A 677 30.48 -45.70 43.37
C THR A 677 31.12 -46.28 44.64
N VAL A 678 31.11 -47.60 44.80
CA VAL A 678 31.77 -48.28 45.93
C VAL A 678 33.28 -47.98 45.95
N LYS A 679 33.94 -48.02 44.80
CA LYS A 679 35.37 -47.68 44.69
C LYS A 679 35.65 -46.25 45.17
N ILE A 680 34.86 -45.27 44.72
CA ILE A 680 35.01 -43.86 45.13
C ILE A 680 34.81 -43.68 46.63
N VAL A 681 33.89 -44.42 47.24
CA VAL A 681 33.66 -44.38 48.70
C VAL A 681 34.89 -44.90 49.45
N VAL A 682 35.45 -46.05 49.03
CA VAL A 682 36.64 -46.64 49.66
C VAL A 682 37.86 -45.73 49.46
N ASP A 683 38.11 -45.24 48.24
CA ASP A 683 39.20 -44.31 47.94
C ASP A 683 39.15 -43.07 48.85
N ARG A 684 37.97 -42.44 48.97
CA ARG A 684 37.77 -41.27 49.84
C ARG A 684 37.95 -41.57 51.33
N TRP A 685 37.56 -42.76 51.78
CA TRP A 685 37.76 -43.15 53.17
C TRP A 685 39.25 -43.29 53.50
N TYR A 686 40.03 -43.92 52.62
CA TYR A 686 41.49 -44.04 52.78
C TYR A 686 42.19 -42.68 52.69
N GLU A 687 41.76 -41.81 51.76
CA GLU A 687 42.22 -40.41 51.69
C GLU A 687 41.94 -39.64 52.99
N LYS A 688 40.74 -39.79 53.58
CA LYS A 688 40.40 -39.17 54.89
C LYS A 688 41.30 -39.67 56.03
N GLN A 689 41.73 -40.93 55.98
CA GLN A 689 42.63 -41.53 56.98
C GLN A 689 44.11 -41.28 56.67
N GLY A 690 44.43 -40.56 55.58
CA GLY A 690 45.81 -40.25 55.17
C GLY A 690 46.62 -41.46 54.71
N THR A 691 45.95 -42.55 54.31
CA THR A 691 46.60 -43.79 53.86
C THR A 691 46.23 -44.08 52.40
N ALA A 692 47.12 -44.72 51.64
CA ALA A 692 46.83 -45.08 50.25
C ALA A 692 45.96 -46.34 50.19
N MET A 693 44.90 -46.31 49.39
CA MET A 693 44.06 -47.49 49.16
C MET A 693 44.92 -48.65 48.60
N PRO A 694 44.86 -49.86 49.19
CA PRO A 694 45.61 -51.01 48.68
C PRO A 694 45.17 -51.40 47.26
N ASP A 695 46.13 -51.69 46.36
CA ASP A 695 45.82 -52.14 45.00
C ASP A 695 44.98 -53.43 45.03
N GLY A 696 44.00 -53.51 44.13
CA GLY A 696 43.02 -54.60 44.07
C GLY A 696 43.65 -55.98 43.81
N ARG A 697 44.81 -56.06 43.16
CA ARG A 697 45.58 -57.32 43.00
C ARG A 697 46.30 -57.71 44.28
N THR A 698 46.82 -56.75 45.02
CA THR A 698 47.54 -56.97 46.30
C THR A 698 46.58 -57.34 47.42
N ARG A 699 45.44 -56.64 47.53
CA ARG A 699 44.37 -56.96 48.50
C ARG A 699 43.75 -58.33 48.25
N ARG A 700 43.56 -58.74 46.99
CA ARG A 700 43.03 -60.09 46.69
C ARG A 700 43.93 -61.23 47.16
N LYS A 701 45.24 -60.99 47.33
CA LYS A 701 46.20 -61.99 47.84
C LYS A 701 46.18 -62.10 49.38
N SER A 702 45.74 -61.07 50.08
CA SER A 702 45.66 -61.03 51.55
C SER A 702 44.30 -61.46 52.12
N LEU A 703 43.33 -61.78 51.26
CA LEU A 703 42.00 -62.26 51.66
C LEU A 703 42.02 -63.78 51.80
N THR A 704 41.88 -64.28 53.03
CA THR A 704 41.89 -65.71 53.40
C THR A 704 40.79 -66.55 52.74
N VAL A 705 39.79 -65.93 52.12
CA VAL A 705 38.69 -66.64 51.44
C VAL A 705 39.18 -67.44 50.22
N LYS A 706 40.33 -67.09 49.62
CA LYS A 706 40.85 -67.76 48.42
C LYS A 706 41.83 -68.93 48.66
N GLN A 707 41.91 -69.47 49.88
CA GLN A 707 42.55 -70.78 50.09
C GLN A 707 41.56 -71.96 49.98
N ARG A 708 40.24 -71.73 49.92
CA ARG A 708 39.24 -72.83 49.75
C ARG A 708 38.78 -73.06 48.30
N GLU A 709 38.64 -72.02 47.47
CA GLU A 709 38.18 -72.20 46.08
C GLU A 709 39.29 -72.55 45.08
N ILE A 710 40.55 -72.25 45.39
CA ILE A 710 41.68 -72.58 44.51
C ILE A 710 42.09 -74.07 44.62
N LEU A 711 41.62 -74.80 45.65
CA LEU A 711 41.93 -76.21 45.87
C LEU A 711 40.97 -77.20 45.15
N LEU A 712 39.89 -76.73 44.53
CA LEU A 712 38.83 -77.57 43.95
C LEU A 712 38.80 -77.62 42.41
N LEU A 713 39.70 -76.92 41.71
CA LEU A 713 39.72 -76.88 40.23
C LEU A 713 41.07 -77.26 39.61
N ALA A 714 41.94 -77.94 40.36
CA ALA A 714 43.21 -78.45 39.86
C ALA A 714 43.21 -80.00 39.79
N THR A 715 42.84 -80.56 38.63
CA THR A 715 43.43 -81.77 38.03
C THR A 715 42.97 -81.94 36.55
N PRO A 716 43.74 -82.62 35.66
CA PRO A 716 43.97 -82.14 34.28
C PRO A 716 43.61 -83.11 33.13
N SER A 717 43.37 -82.53 31.92
CA SER A 717 43.64 -83.00 30.51
C SER A 717 43.13 -84.40 30.04
N PRO A 718 43.15 -84.80 28.73
CA PRO A 718 43.77 -84.22 27.52
C PRO A 718 42.95 -84.27 26.19
N SER A 719 43.61 -83.85 25.08
CA SER A 719 43.55 -84.32 23.67
C SER A 719 42.26 -84.08 22.86
N GLU A 720 42.28 -83.24 21.82
CA GLU A 720 42.77 -83.47 20.44
C GLU A 720 41.74 -84.15 19.51
N HIS A 721 41.74 -83.64 18.27
CA HIS A 721 41.30 -84.24 17.01
C HIS A 721 39.84 -84.06 16.51
N ASP A 722 39.83 -83.48 15.29
CA ASP A 722 39.10 -83.86 14.09
C ASP A 722 37.64 -83.40 13.86
N THR A 723 37.53 -82.51 12.86
CA THR A 723 36.50 -82.44 11.80
C THR A 723 35.91 -83.81 11.44
N PRO A 724 34.66 -83.94 10.90
CA PRO A 724 34.27 -83.25 9.67
C PRO A 724 32.75 -83.05 9.37
N THR A 725 32.50 -82.38 8.23
CA THR A 725 31.38 -82.60 7.26
C THR A 725 29.91 -82.45 7.67
N GLY A 726 29.15 -81.74 6.82
CA GLY A 726 27.82 -82.24 6.42
C GLY A 726 26.69 -81.21 6.26
N THR A 727 26.56 -80.70 5.03
CA THR A 727 25.30 -80.62 4.24
C THR A 727 24.09 -79.75 4.68
N SER A 728 23.69 -78.89 3.74
CA SER A 728 22.44 -78.10 3.52
C SER A 728 21.11 -78.90 3.66
N PRO A 729 19.86 -78.35 3.46
CA PRO A 729 19.47 -77.09 2.78
C PRO A 729 18.22 -76.32 3.30
N GLY A 730 17.91 -75.21 2.63
CA GLY A 730 16.62 -74.50 2.66
C GLY A 730 16.83 -73.00 2.92
N GLY A 731 16.58 -72.04 2.03
CA GLY A 731 15.66 -71.97 0.90
C GLY A 731 14.88 -70.65 1.08
N GLY A 732 15.00 -69.71 0.14
CA GLY A 732 14.23 -68.45 0.18
C GLY A 732 14.88 -67.27 -0.53
N GLU A 733 14.55 -67.14 -1.81
CA GLU A 733 14.71 -66.03 -2.78
C GLU A 733 14.40 -64.62 -2.19
N ALA A 734 15.23 -63.57 -2.35
CA ALA A 734 15.49 -62.65 -3.49
C ALA A 734 14.80 -61.26 -3.29
N PRO A 735 15.18 -60.17 -3.99
CA PRO A 735 16.50 -59.55 -4.21
C PRO A 735 16.54 -58.05 -3.74
N PRO A 736 17.69 -57.35 -3.83
CA PRO A 736 17.78 -56.39 -4.94
C PRO A 736 19.16 -56.37 -5.62
N VAL A 737 19.12 -56.14 -6.93
CA VAL A 737 20.27 -56.14 -7.84
C VAL A 737 20.70 -54.70 -8.14
N GLU A 738 21.97 -54.48 -7.84
CA GLU A 738 22.97 -53.64 -8.52
C GLU A 738 22.76 -52.14 -8.67
N GLY A 739 23.64 -51.40 -8.01
CA GLY A 739 24.38 -50.34 -8.65
C GLY A 739 25.87 -50.50 -8.32
N PRO A 740 26.77 -50.38 -9.30
CA PRO A 740 28.15 -50.11 -8.98
C PRO A 740 28.66 -48.84 -9.69
N ILE A 741 29.87 -48.47 -9.27
CA ILE A 741 30.93 -47.81 -10.05
C ILE A 741 31.12 -46.29 -9.81
N ASP A 742 32.22 -46.04 -9.09
CA ASP A 742 33.23 -44.99 -9.23
C ASP A 742 33.02 -43.54 -8.73
N GLY A 743 33.86 -43.17 -7.75
CA GLY A 743 34.47 -41.83 -7.66
C GLY A 743 35.60 -41.66 -8.70
N PRO A 744 36.36 -40.54 -8.78
CA PRO A 744 36.88 -39.82 -7.60
C PRO A 744 37.08 -38.28 -7.75
N ALA A 745 37.57 -37.69 -6.65
CA ALA A 745 38.59 -36.62 -6.54
C ALA A 745 38.33 -35.14 -6.94
N GLY A 746 38.85 -34.24 -6.09
CA GLY A 746 39.35 -32.88 -6.42
C GLY A 746 38.71 -31.74 -5.62
N ALA A 747 39.20 -31.41 -4.41
CA ALA A 747 40.19 -30.33 -4.11
C ALA A 747 39.68 -28.91 -4.46
N ALA A 748 39.35 -28.02 -3.51
CA ALA A 748 40.21 -27.32 -2.55
C ALA A 748 41.30 -26.44 -3.19
N ALA A 749 40.93 -25.20 -3.50
CA ALA A 749 41.72 -23.96 -3.39
C ALA A 749 40.75 -22.77 -3.35
#